data_AF-A0A9Q5XYR5-F1
#
_entry.id   AF-A0A9Q5XYR5-F1
#
_cell.length_a   1.000
_cell.length_b   1.000
_cell.length_c   1.000
_cell.angle_alpha   90.00
_cell.angle_beta   90.00
_cell.angle_gamma   90.00
#
_symmetry.space_group_name_H-M   'P 1'
#
loop_
_entity.id
_entity.type
_entity.pdbx_description
1 polymer ?
#
loop_
_entity_poly.entity_id
_entity_poly.type
_entity_poly.pdbx_seq_one_letter_code
_entity_poly.pdbx_strand_id
1 'polypeptide(L)'
;MSFNAKDMTQGGQIASMRIRMFSQIANIMLYCLFIFFWILVGLVLWVKISWQTFVNGCIYWWCTTLEGMRDLIRSQPVYEIQYYGKTFRMNAAQVLHDKYMIWCGEQLWSAFVLATVVALVICLITFFVVSWILGRQGKQQSENEVTGGRQLTDNPKDVARMLKKDGKDSDIRIGDLPIIRDSEIQNFCLHGTVGAGKSEVIRRLANYARQRGDMVVIYDRSGEFVKSYYDPSIDKILNPLDARCAAWDLWKECLTQPDFDNTANTLIPMGTKEDPFWQGSGRTIFAEAAYLMRNDPNRSYSKLVDTLLSIKIEKLRTFLRNSPAANLVEEKIEKTAISIRAVLTNYVKAIRYLQGIEHNGESFTIRDWMRGVREDQKNGWLFISSNADTHASLKPVISMWLSIAIRGLLAMGENRNRRVWFFCDELPTLHKLPDLVEILPEARKFGGCYVFGIQSYAQLEDIYGEKAAATLFDVMNTRAFFRSPSHKIAEFAAGEIGEKEHLKASEQYSYGADPVRDGVSTGKDMERQTLVSYSDIQSLPDLTCYVTLPGPYPAVKLSLKYQTRPKVAPEFIPRDINPEMENRLSAVLAAREAEGRQMASLFEPDVPEVVSGEDVTQAEQPQQPQQPQQPQQPVSSAINDKKSDSGVNVPAGGIEQELKMKPEEEMEQQLPPGISESGEVVDMAAYEAWQQENHPDIQQQMQRREEVNINVHRERGEDVEPGDDF
;
A
#
# COMPACT_ATOMS: atom_id res chain seq x y z
N MET A 1 -32.17 6.25 20.90
CA MET A 1 -31.44 5.58 21.99
C MET A 1 -32.32 4.45 22.49
N SER A 2 -31.80 3.23 22.59
CA SER A 2 -32.55 2.11 23.17
C SER A 2 -32.31 2.07 24.68
N PHE A 3 -33.35 2.05 25.50
CA PHE A 3 -33.24 1.82 26.95
C PHE A 3 -33.09 0.32 27.22
N ASN A 4 -31.94 -0.22 26.88
CA ASN A 4 -31.58 -1.60 27.21
C ASN A 4 -31.26 -1.68 28.72
N ALA A 5 -32.04 -2.46 29.47
CA ALA A 5 -31.89 -2.57 30.92
C ALA A 5 -30.50 -3.08 31.34
N LYS A 6 -29.84 -3.87 30.49
CA LYS A 6 -28.46 -4.36 30.70
C LYS A 6 -27.44 -3.22 30.70
N ASP A 7 -27.57 -2.28 29.78
CA ASP A 7 -26.64 -1.15 29.65
C ASP A 7 -26.82 -0.18 30.83
N MET A 8 -28.06 -0.04 31.33
CA MET A 8 -28.38 0.74 32.53
C MET A 8 -27.80 0.12 33.81
N THR A 9 -27.89 -1.20 33.99
CA THR A 9 -27.33 -1.87 35.19
C THR A 9 -25.81 -1.91 35.16
N GLN A 10 -25.19 -2.18 34.00
CA GLN A 10 -23.74 -2.10 33.83
C GLN A 10 -23.22 -0.67 34.07
N GLY A 11 -23.85 0.35 33.47
CA GLY A 11 -23.50 1.75 33.71
C GLY A 11 -23.64 2.17 35.19
N GLY A 12 -24.71 1.71 35.86
CA GLY A 12 -24.94 1.97 37.28
C GLY A 12 -23.90 1.31 38.20
N GLN A 13 -23.47 0.08 37.89
CA GLN A 13 -22.40 -0.61 38.63
C GLN A 13 -21.05 0.11 38.48
N ILE A 14 -20.66 0.46 37.25
CA ILE A 14 -19.42 1.20 36.98
C ILE A 14 -19.43 2.57 37.68
N ALA A 15 -20.55 3.29 37.65
CA ALA A 15 -20.69 4.58 38.33
C ALA A 15 -20.58 4.43 39.86
N SER A 16 -21.27 3.45 40.46
CA SER A 16 -21.19 3.14 41.89
C SER A 16 -19.77 2.81 42.35
N MET A 17 -19.03 2.02 41.56
CA MET A 17 -17.64 1.66 41.83
C MET A 17 -16.72 2.90 41.76
N ARG A 18 -16.84 3.72 40.70
CA ARG A 18 -16.05 4.96 40.54
C ARG A 18 -16.28 5.96 41.67
N ILE A 19 -17.53 6.12 42.11
CA ILE A 19 -17.87 6.98 43.27
C ILE A 19 -17.24 6.44 44.56
N ARG A 20 -17.28 5.12 44.79
CA ARG A 20 -16.64 4.48 45.96
C ARG A 20 -15.12 4.68 45.97
N MET A 21 -14.44 4.39 44.86
CA MET A 21 -12.98 4.60 44.74
C MET A 21 -12.59 6.06 44.93
N PHE A 22 -13.33 7.00 44.31
CA PHE A 22 -13.11 8.43 44.50
C PHE A 22 -13.28 8.85 45.98
N SER A 23 -14.33 8.38 46.65
CA SER A 23 -14.58 8.66 48.07
C SER A 23 -13.46 8.10 48.98
N GLN A 24 -12.96 6.90 48.70
CA GLN A 24 -11.83 6.32 49.44
C GLN A 24 -10.55 7.16 49.28
N ILE A 25 -10.18 7.52 48.05
CA ILE A 25 -8.99 8.33 47.77
C ILE A 25 -9.14 9.73 48.39
N ALA A 26 -10.32 10.35 48.28
CA ALA A 26 -10.61 11.65 48.87
C ALA A 26 -10.50 11.60 50.41
N ASN A 27 -11.04 10.56 51.06
CA ASN A 27 -10.95 10.40 52.52
C ASN A 27 -9.49 10.20 52.99
N ILE A 28 -8.69 9.40 52.28
CA ILE A 28 -7.26 9.23 52.58
C ILE A 28 -6.51 10.57 52.40
N MET A 29 -6.78 11.30 51.31
CA MET A 29 -6.16 12.59 51.03
C MET A 29 -6.52 13.64 52.09
N LEU A 30 -7.79 13.72 52.51
CA LEU A 30 -8.26 14.59 53.58
C LEU A 30 -7.61 14.23 54.93
N TYR A 31 -7.47 12.94 55.24
CA TYR A 31 -6.82 12.48 56.47
C TYR A 31 -5.33 12.87 56.51
N CYS A 32 -4.59 12.65 55.42
CA CYS A 32 -3.19 13.06 55.28
C CYS A 32 -3.03 14.58 55.38
N LEU A 33 -3.91 15.36 54.74
CA LEU A 33 -3.91 16.83 54.83
C LEU A 33 -4.25 17.34 56.24
N PHE A 34 -5.14 16.65 56.98
CA PHE A 34 -5.46 16.98 58.36
C PHE A 34 -4.26 16.76 59.30
N ILE A 35 -3.55 15.65 59.17
CA ILE A 35 -2.31 15.41 59.94
C ILE A 35 -1.25 16.46 59.57
N PHE A 36 -1.06 16.72 58.28
CA PHE A 36 -0.09 17.71 57.80
C PHE A 36 -0.40 19.13 58.30
N PHE A 37 -1.68 19.52 58.34
CA PHE A 37 -2.15 20.78 58.90
C PHE A 37 -1.74 20.94 60.37
N TRP A 38 -1.96 19.94 61.23
CA TRP A 38 -1.58 20.01 62.64
C TRP A 38 -0.07 20.05 62.85
N ILE A 39 0.70 19.34 62.03
CA ILE A 39 2.18 19.42 62.04
C ILE A 39 2.64 20.84 61.69
N LEU A 40 2.06 21.46 60.65
CA LEU A 40 2.37 22.85 60.26
C LEU A 40 1.99 23.85 61.35
N VAL A 41 0.81 23.70 61.98
CA VAL A 41 0.39 24.57 63.09
C VAL A 41 1.37 24.46 64.27
N GLY A 42 1.76 23.24 64.66
CA GLY A 42 2.75 23.01 65.71
C GLY A 42 4.11 23.61 65.39
N LEU A 43 4.59 23.46 64.14
CA LEU A 43 5.86 24.01 63.69
C LEU A 43 5.87 25.55 63.70
N VAL A 44 4.82 26.19 63.18
CA VAL A 44 4.72 27.66 63.18
C VAL A 44 4.62 28.22 64.61
N LEU A 45 3.87 27.55 65.50
CA LEU A 45 3.82 27.93 66.92
C LEU A 45 5.19 27.81 67.60
N TRP A 46 5.92 26.71 67.37
CA TRP A 46 7.27 26.48 67.90
C TRP A 46 8.28 27.55 67.44
N VAL A 47 8.19 27.99 66.18
CA VAL A 47 9.06 29.05 65.63
C VAL A 47 8.68 30.43 66.14
N LYS A 48 7.39 30.68 66.45
CA LYS A 48 6.90 32.01 66.84
C LYS A 48 6.91 32.28 68.34
N ILE A 49 6.79 31.27 69.19
CA ILE A 49 6.55 31.42 70.63
C ILE A 49 7.52 30.56 71.44
N SER A 50 8.10 31.13 72.51
CA SER A 50 8.92 30.38 73.45
C SER A 50 8.09 29.40 74.29
N TRP A 51 8.66 28.25 74.66
CA TRP A 51 7.97 27.22 75.46
C TRP A 51 7.29 27.77 76.73
N GLN A 52 7.95 28.70 77.44
CA GLN A 52 7.38 29.39 78.62
C GLN A 52 6.12 30.19 78.26
N THR A 53 6.15 30.96 77.16
CA THR A 53 5.01 31.78 76.70
C THR A 53 3.85 30.90 76.21
N PHE A 54 4.15 29.77 75.57
CA PHE A 54 3.15 28.77 75.18
C PHE A 54 2.44 28.17 76.41
N VAL A 55 3.19 27.65 77.38
CA VAL A 55 2.62 27.04 78.61
C VAL A 55 1.81 28.08 79.41
N ASN A 56 2.34 29.28 79.61
CA ASN A 56 1.65 30.35 80.33
C ASN A 56 0.38 30.82 79.59
N GLY A 57 0.43 30.94 78.25
CA GLY A 57 -0.75 31.25 77.43
C GLY A 57 -1.83 30.16 77.51
N CYS A 58 -1.43 28.87 77.52
CA CYS A 58 -2.36 27.77 77.73
C CYS A 58 -3.02 27.80 79.12
N ILE A 59 -2.27 28.14 80.17
CA ILE A 59 -2.81 28.32 81.53
C ILE A 59 -3.81 29.49 81.57
N TYR A 60 -3.52 30.61 80.89
CA TYR A 60 -4.45 31.74 80.79
C TYR A 60 -5.77 31.35 80.11
N TRP A 61 -5.71 30.71 78.94
CA TRP A 61 -6.90 30.27 78.21
C TRP A 61 -7.68 29.17 78.98
N TRP A 62 -6.99 28.29 79.69
CA TRP A 62 -7.62 27.31 80.59
C TRP A 62 -8.33 27.96 81.80
N CYS A 63 -7.74 29.00 82.39
CA CYS A 63 -8.44 29.79 83.42
C CYS A 63 -9.65 30.53 82.85
N THR A 64 -9.58 30.96 81.59
CA THR A 64 -10.67 31.66 80.88
C THR A 64 -11.86 30.74 80.62
N THR A 65 -11.63 29.49 80.16
CA THR A 65 -12.73 28.52 79.97
C THR A 65 -13.38 28.07 81.29
N LEU A 66 -12.63 28.10 82.39
CA LEU A 66 -13.13 27.79 83.73
C LEU A 66 -13.87 28.95 84.42
N GLU A 67 -13.81 30.18 83.88
CA GLU A 67 -14.41 31.36 84.50
C GLU A 67 -15.93 31.21 84.73
N GLY A 68 -16.65 30.66 83.75
CA GLY A 68 -18.09 30.39 83.85
C GLY A 68 -18.48 29.23 84.77
N MET A 69 -17.52 28.39 85.20
CA MET A 69 -17.74 27.29 86.15
C MET A 69 -17.19 27.58 87.56
N ARG A 70 -16.66 28.79 87.77
CA ARG A 70 -15.94 29.20 88.97
C ARG A 70 -16.77 29.14 90.25
N ASP A 71 -18.08 29.37 90.15
CA ASP A 71 -19.02 29.29 91.29
C ASP A 71 -19.37 27.84 91.69
N LEU A 72 -19.09 26.85 90.83
CA LEU A 72 -19.27 25.42 91.14
C LEU A 72 -18.06 24.79 91.86
N ILE A 73 -16.90 25.45 91.83
CA ILE A 73 -15.62 24.87 92.27
C ILE A 73 -15.32 25.26 93.72
N ARG A 74 -15.56 24.32 94.65
CA ARG A 74 -15.46 24.52 96.11
C ARG A 74 -14.03 24.79 96.63
N SER A 75 -13.00 24.45 95.86
CA SER A 75 -11.58 24.71 96.16
C SER A 75 -10.87 25.18 94.88
N GLN A 76 -10.49 26.44 94.83
CA GLN A 76 -9.92 27.02 93.60
C GLN A 76 -8.51 26.45 93.32
N PRO A 77 -8.24 25.95 92.10
CA PRO A 77 -6.93 25.42 91.74
C PRO A 77 -5.88 26.54 91.70
N VAL A 78 -4.70 26.23 92.25
CA VAL A 78 -3.53 27.11 92.20
C VAL A 78 -2.60 26.60 91.11
N TYR A 79 -2.23 27.47 90.18
CA TYR A 79 -1.37 27.16 89.05
C TYR A 79 0.06 27.63 89.34
N GLU A 80 1.05 26.82 88.97
CA GLU A 80 2.46 27.18 89.04
C GLU A 80 2.89 27.81 87.70
N ILE A 81 3.10 29.12 87.70
CA ILE A 81 3.50 29.90 86.53
C ILE A 81 5.00 30.12 86.56
N GLN A 82 5.66 29.80 85.45
CA GLN A 82 7.09 30.03 85.28
C GLN A 82 7.33 31.41 84.68
N TYR A 83 8.08 32.23 85.41
CA TYR A 83 8.42 33.60 85.04
C TYR A 83 9.94 33.77 85.06
N TYR A 84 10.57 33.58 83.89
CA TYR A 84 12.00 33.80 83.65
C TYR A 84 12.92 33.19 84.75
N GLY A 85 12.72 31.91 85.04
CA GLY A 85 13.51 31.16 86.03
C GLY A 85 13.00 31.20 87.48
N LYS A 86 11.86 31.84 87.75
CA LYS A 86 11.17 31.79 89.06
C LYS A 86 9.76 31.23 88.93
N THR A 87 9.32 30.41 89.87
CA THR A 87 7.96 29.86 89.94
C THR A 87 7.08 30.70 90.86
N PHE A 88 5.93 31.13 90.35
CA PHE A 88 4.91 31.85 91.10
C PHE A 88 3.64 31.02 91.19
N ARG A 89 3.04 30.97 92.39
CA ARG A 89 1.76 30.28 92.62
C ARG A 89 0.64 31.30 92.57
N MET A 90 -0.21 31.20 91.54
CA MET A 90 -1.32 32.13 91.32
C MET A 90 -2.63 31.35 91.21
N ASN A 91 -3.68 31.91 91.80
CA ASN A 91 -5.03 31.39 91.69
C ASN A 91 -5.68 31.89 90.38
N ALA A 92 -6.65 31.16 89.80
CA ALA A 92 -7.27 31.48 88.50
C ALA A 92 -7.70 32.97 88.36
N ALA A 93 -8.22 33.55 89.44
CA ALA A 93 -8.59 34.97 89.52
C ALA A 93 -7.41 35.93 89.25
N GLN A 94 -6.23 35.60 89.76
CA GLN A 94 -5.01 36.39 89.61
C GLN A 94 -4.40 36.18 88.22
N VAL A 95 -4.54 34.99 87.63
CA VAL A 95 -4.12 34.70 86.25
C VAL A 95 -4.87 35.55 85.24
N LEU A 96 -6.19 35.72 85.40
CA LEU A 96 -7.03 36.49 84.47
C LEU A 96 -6.84 38.02 84.57
N HIS A 97 -6.31 38.53 85.69
CA HIS A 97 -6.03 39.96 85.87
C HIS A 97 -4.54 40.33 85.73
N ASP A 98 -3.65 39.36 85.58
CA ASP A 98 -2.22 39.62 85.42
C ASP A 98 -1.86 40.04 83.99
N LYS A 99 -1.17 41.18 83.87
CA LYS A 99 -0.82 41.77 82.56
C LYS A 99 0.09 40.90 81.71
N TYR A 100 0.96 40.09 82.33
CA TYR A 100 1.86 39.20 81.60
C TYR A 100 1.13 37.94 81.15
N MET A 101 0.23 37.38 81.97
CA MET A 101 -0.61 36.25 81.56
C MET A 101 -1.59 36.61 80.45
N ILE A 102 -2.22 37.78 80.50
CA ILE A 102 -3.04 38.33 79.40
C ILE A 102 -2.19 38.45 78.13
N TRP A 103 -0.99 39.05 78.22
CA TRP A 103 -0.08 39.18 77.08
C TRP A 103 0.34 37.81 76.50
N CYS A 104 0.66 36.82 77.34
CA CYS A 104 0.94 35.45 76.87
C CYS A 104 -0.29 34.82 76.18
N GLY A 105 -1.49 35.08 76.68
CA GLY A 105 -2.76 34.65 76.06
C GLY A 105 -3.01 35.27 74.69
N GLU A 106 -2.77 36.58 74.54
CA GLU A 106 -2.88 37.32 73.28
C GLU A 106 -1.81 36.90 72.26
N GLN A 107 -0.56 36.71 72.70
CA GLN A 107 0.50 36.19 71.84
C GLN A 107 0.19 34.77 71.36
N LEU A 108 -0.25 33.87 72.25
CA LEU A 108 -0.65 32.51 71.88
C LEU A 108 -1.80 32.51 70.88
N TRP A 109 -2.84 33.34 71.12
CA TRP A 109 -3.98 33.44 70.22
C TRP A 109 -3.60 33.99 68.83
N SER A 110 -2.85 35.10 68.79
CA SER A 110 -2.44 35.71 67.52
C SER A 110 -1.48 34.81 66.71
N ALA A 111 -0.56 34.11 67.37
CA ALA A 111 0.28 33.11 66.70
C ALA A 111 -0.50 31.87 66.27
N PHE A 112 -1.50 31.42 67.02
CA PHE A 112 -2.37 30.31 66.63
C PHE A 112 -3.20 30.67 65.38
N VAL A 113 -3.81 31.85 65.35
CA VAL A 113 -4.54 32.35 64.17
C VAL A 113 -3.61 32.45 62.96
N LEU A 114 -2.41 33.02 63.12
CA LEU A 114 -1.42 33.10 62.05
C LEU A 114 -0.98 31.70 61.57
N ALA A 115 -0.71 30.78 62.49
CA ALA A 115 -0.33 29.40 62.20
C ALA A 115 -1.43 28.65 61.45
N THR A 116 -2.68 28.80 61.85
CA THR A 116 -3.86 28.23 61.16
C THR A 116 -4.01 28.80 59.75
N VAL A 117 -3.90 30.12 59.55
CA VAL A 117 -4.01 30.73 58.21
C VAL A 117 -2.87 30.26 57.29
N VAL A 118 -1.63 30.26 57.78
CA VAL A 118 -0.46 29.80 57.01
C VAL A 118 -0.58 28.31 56.68
N ALA A 119 -0.93 27.46 57.64
CA ALA A 119 -1.12 26.02 57.42
C ALA A 119 -2.26 25.74 56.43
N LEU A 120 -3.38 26.46 56.52
CA LEU A 120 -4.52 26.31 55.61
C LEU A 120 -4.15 26.68 54.16
N VAL A 121 -3.43 27.81 53.97
CA VAL A 121 -2.95 28.21 52.63
C VAL A 121 -1.99 27.15 52.05
N ILE A 122 -1.05 26.65 52.85
CA ILE A 122 -0.11 25.60 52.41
C ILE A 122 -0.87 24.31 52.05
N CYS A 123 -1.77 23.83 52.92
CA CYS A 123 -2.58 22.63 52.67
C CYS A 123 -3.46 22.76 51.42
N LEU A 124 -4.05 23.93 51.14
CA LEU A 124 -4.79 24.17 49.89
C LEU A 124 -3.89 24.06 48.66
N ILE A 125 -2.71 24.67 48.69
CA ILE A 125 -1.74 24.58 47.59
C ILE A 125 -1.31 23.12 47.38
N THR A 126 -0.98 22.40 48.46
CA THR A 126 -0.63 20.97 48.41
C THR A 126 -1.77 20.13 47.82
N PHE A 127 -3.03 20.36 48.22
CA PHE A 127 -4.19 19.67 47.67
C PHE A 127 -4.33 19.85 46.15
N PHE A 128 -4.21 21.08 45.65
CA PHE A 128 -4.27 21.35 44.21
C PHE A 128 -3.10 20.73 43.43
N VAL A 129 -1.88 20.80 43.98
CA VAL A 129 -0.68 20.21 43.36
C VAL A 129 -0.79 18.68 43.29
N VAL A 130 -1.17 18.02 44.40
CA VAL A 130 -1.37 16.57 44.45
C VAL A 130 -2.49 16.13 43.50
N SER A 131 -3.62 16.84 43.51
CA SER A 131 -4.74 16.56 42.59
C SER A 131 -4.33 16.71 41.11
N TRP A 132 -3.52 17.71 40.77
CA TRP A 132 -3.00 17.90 39.42
C TRP A 132 -1.99 16.82 39.00
N ILE A 133 -1.09 16.41 39.91
CA ILE A 133 -0.14 15.31 39.66
C ILE A 133 -0.87 13.99 39.45
N LEU A 134 -1.82 13.64 40.33
CA LEU A 134 -2.62 12.41 40.21
C LEU A 134 -3.46 12.42 38.92
N GLY A 135 -4.09 13.55 38.58
CA GLY A 135 -4.83 13.69 37.33
C GLY A 135 -3.96 13.55 36.08
N ARG A 136 -2.72 14.07 36.12
CA ARG A 136 -1.75 13.93 35.03
C ARG A 136 -1.21 12.50 34.89
N GLN A 137 -0.91 11.84 36.00
CA GLN A 137 -0.46 10.44 36.03
C GLN A 137 -1.56 9.49 35.54
N GLY A 138 -2.80 9.65 36.05
CA GLY A 138 -3.95 8.89 35.58
C GLY A 138 -4.19 9.08 34.08
N LYS A 139 -4.11 10.32 33.58
CA LYS A 139 -4.19 10.60 32.14
C LYS A 139 -3.11 9.84 31.35
N GLN A 140 -1.84 9.89 31.77
CA GLN A 140 -0.73 9.20 31.10
C GLN A 140 -0.83 7.67 31.13
N GLN A 141 -1.49 7.08 32.13
CA GLN A 141 -1.77 5.64 32.18
C GLN A 141 -2.97 5.25 31.30
N SER A 142 -3.97 6.13 31.18
CA SER A 142 -5.18 5.92 30.36
C SER A 142 -5.01 6.21 28.86
N GLU A 143 -3.97 6.97 28.46
CA GLU A 143 -3.72 7.30 27.06
C GLU A 143 -3.02 6.15 26.33
N ASN A 144 -3.54 5.82 25.13
CA ASN A 144 -2.89 4.86 24.24
C ASN A 144 -1.53 5.41 23.78
N GLU A 145 -0.49 4.60 23.92
CA GLU A 145 0.88 4.99 23.62
C GLU A 145 1.30 4.36 22.28
N VAL A 146 1.57 5.20 21.27
CA VAL A 146 2.04 4.73 19.96
C VAL A 146 3.51 4.36 20.07
N THR A 147 3.81 3.07 20.03
CA THR A 147 5.16 2.53 20.20
C THR A 147 5.93 2.38 18.90
N GLY A 148 5.24 2.27 17.76
CA GLY A 148 5.89 2.01 16.47
C GLY A 148 4.96 2.14 15.28
N GLY A 149 5.51 1.84 14.09
CA GLY A 149 4.80 1.90 12.81
C GLY A 149 4.71 3.31 12.20
N ARG A 150 3.98 3.42 11.09
CA ARG A 150 3.73 4.70 10.40
C ARG A 150 2.59 5.45 11.10
N GLN A 151 2.49 6.75 10.89
CA GLN A 151 1.37 7.57 11.37
C GLN A 151 0.47 8.00 10.20
N LEU A 152 -0.79 8.33 10.48
CA LEU A 152 -1.75 8.91 9.53
C LEU A 152 -2.09 10.34 9.96
N THR A 153 -2.20 11.27 8.99
CA THR A 153 -2.71 12.62 9.23
C THR A 153 -3.63 13.10 8.11
N ASP A 154 -4.67 13.83 8.46
CA ASP A 154 -5.55 14.53 7.52
C ASP A 154 -5.06 15.97 7.21
N ASN A 155 -3.95 16.41 7.83
CA ASN A 155 -3.40 17.76 7.68
C ASN A 155 -2.04 17.75 6.95
N PRO A 156 -2.00 18.09 5.64
CA PRO A 156 -0.76 18.09 4.84
C PRO A 156 0.30 19.07 5.36
N LYS A 157 -0.13 20.11 6.07
CA LYS A 157 0.75 21.18 6.59
C LYS A 157 1.69 20.69 7.68
N ASP A 158 1.34 19.62 8.39
CA ASP A 158 2.22 19.04 9.41
C ASP A 158 3.37 18.26 8.78
N VAL A 159 3.09 17.47 7.74
CA VAL A 159 4.15 16.83 6.92
C VAL A 159 4.99 17.87 6.17
N ALA A 160 4.37 18.92 5.61
CA ALA A 160 5.11 20.04 5.03
C ALA A 160 6.06 20.73 6.04
N ARG A 161 5.64 20.85 7.31
CA ARG A 161 6.48 21.40 8.39
C ARG A 161 7.65 20.45 8.71
N MET A 162 7.44 19.13 8.71
CA MET A 162 8.50 18.13 8.86
C MET A 162 9.50 18.21 7.71
N LEU A 163 9.03 18.18 6.46
CA LEU A 163 9.87 18.29 5.26
C LEU A 163 10.69 19.59 5.24
N LYS A 164 10.10 20.71 5.66
CA LYS A 164 10.82 21.98 5.78
C LYS A 164 11.86 21.98 6.91
N LYS A 165 11.57 21.35 8.06
CA LYS A 165 12.53 21.16 9.16
C LYS A 165 13.72 20.30 8.73
N ASP A 166 13.48 19.27 7.93
CA ASP A 166 14.50 18.35 7.42
C ASP A 166 15.25 18.90 6.19
N GLY A 167 14.88 20.10 5.70
CA GLY A 167 15.48 20.71 4.50
C GLY A 167 15.07 20.06 3.17
N LYS A 168 14.10 19.14 3.18
CA LYS A 168 13.67 18.29 2.05
C LYS A 168 12.37 18.74 1.35
N ASP A 169 11.86 19.92 1.67
CA ASP A 169 10.65 20.50 1.05
C ASP A 169 10.82 20.70 -0.47
N SER A 170 9.90 20.14 -1.27
CA SER A 170 9.85 20.33 -2.73
C SER A 170 8.86 21.43 -3.12
N ASP A 171 9.10 22.11 -4.23
CA ASP A 171 8.15 23.00 -4.87
C ASP A 171 7.02 22.25 -5.60
N ILE A 172 7.23 20.97 -5.95
CA ILE A 172 6.17 20.09 -6.49
C ILE A 172 5.21 19.68 -5.36
N ARG A 173 3.91 19.83 -5.60
CA ARG A 173 2.86 19.48 -4.62
C ARG A 173 1.71 18.65 -5.19
N ILE A 174 1.28 17.65 -4.42
CA ILE A 174 0.05 16.89 -4.64
C ILE A 174 -1.01 17.50 -3.72
N GLY A 175 -1.94 18.27 -4.28
CA GLY A 175 -2.85 19.09 -3.47
C GLY A 175 -2.06 20.13 -2.66
N ASP A 176 -2.23 20.13 -1.34
CA ASP A 176 -1.47 20.96 -0.41
C ASP A 176 -0.21 20.27 0.17
N LEU A 177 0.04 19.00 -0.17
CA LEU A 177 1.21 18.23 0.29
C LEU A 177 2.40 18.46 -0.66
N PRO A 178 3.51 19.09 -0.21
CA PRO A 178 4.77 19.01 -0.94
C PRO A 178 5.33 17.59 -0.92
N ILE A 179 5.91 17.16 -2.04
CA ILE A 179 6.68 15.91 -2.08
C ILE A 179 8.07 16.14 -1.46
N ILE A 180 8.85 15.07 -1.33
CA ILE A 180 10.26 15.16 -0.95
C ILE A 180 11.07 15.67 -2.14
N ARG A 181 12.00 16.60 -1.91
CA ARG A 181 12.91 17.09 -2.95
C ARG A 181 13.71 15.92 -3.55
N ASP A 182 13.75 15.86 -4.88
CA ASP A 182 14.37 14.76 -5.64
C ASP A 182 13.73 13.37 -5.39
N SER A 183 12.47 13.33 -4.94
CA SER A 183 11.68 12.09 -4.94
C SER A 183 10.91 11.88 -6.24
N GLU A 184 10.86 12.86 -7.14
CA GLU A 184 10.25 12.68 -8.46
C GLU A 184 11.00 11.65 -9.34
N ILE A 185 12.34 11.58 -9.19
CA ILE A 185 13.20 10.55 -9.77
C ILE A 185 13.20 9.23 -8.96
N GLN A 186 12.24 9.06 -8.06
CA GLN A 186 11.94 7.81 -7.33
C GLN A 186 10.54 7.28 -7.66
N ASN A 187 9.94 7.82 -8.72
CA ASN A 187 8.70 7.39 -9.36
C ASN A 187 7.43 7.47 -8.48
N PHE A 188 6.29 7.39 -9.16
CA PHE A 188 4.97 7.54 -8.58
C PHE A 188 4.05 6.40 -9.01
N CYS A 189 3.36 5.80 -8.03
CA CYS A 189 2.26 4.87 -8.24
C CYS A 189 0.93 5.54 -7.89
N LEU A 190 0.00 5.61 -8.84
CA LEU A 190 -1.36 6.10 -8.64
C LEU A 190 -2.31 4.91 -8.75
N HIS A 191 -2.75 4.38 -7.61
CA HIS A 191 -3.54 3.16 -7.56
C HIS A 191 -5.01 3.45 -7.22
N GLY A 192 -5.95 2.88 -7.99
CA GLY A 192 -7.37 2.88 -7.66
C GLY A 192 -8.29 2.90 -8.89
N THR A 193 -9.60 2.88 -8.65
CA THR A 193 -10.61 2.64 -9.70
C THR A 193 -10.75 3.78 -10.72
N VAL A 194 -11.57 3.56 -11.76
CA VAL A 194 -11.89 4.55 -12.80
C VAL A 194 -12.66 5.72 -12.18
N GLY A 195 -12.35 6.95 -12.61
CA GLY A 195 -13.01 8.16 -12.10
C GLY A 195 -12.56 8.65 -10.73
N ALA A 196 -11.84 7.85 -9.95
CA ALA A 196 -11.49 8.16 -8.57
C ALA A 196 -10.54 9.38 -8.39
N GLY A 197 -9.84 9.81 -9.44
CA GLY A 197 -9.04 11.05 -9.44
C GLY A 197 -7.57 10.92 -9.86
N LYS A 198 -7.08 9.73 -10.22
CA LYS A 198 -5.69 9.48 -10.66
C LYS A 198 -5.18 10.55 -11.64
N SER A 199 -5.91 10.75 -12.73
CA SER A 199 -5.57 11.69 -13.81
C SER A 199 -5.54 13.16 -13.38
N GLU A 200 -6.11 13.56 -12.23
CA GLU A 200 -5.95 14.92 -11.68
C GLU A 200 -4.57 15.11 -11.02
N VAL A 201 -4.00 14.06 -10.40
CA VAL A 201 -2.62 14.09 -9.90
C VAL A 201 -1.64 14.16 -11.07
N ILE A 202 -1.84 13.35 -12.12
CA ILE A 202 -1.03 13.42 -13.34
C ILE A 202 -1.06 14.82 -13.94
N ARG A 203 -2.25 15.39 -14.13
CA ARG A 203 -2.38 16.76 -14.67
C ARG A 203 -1.75 17.82 -13.76
N ARG A 204 -1.70 17.65 -12.44
CA ARG A 204 -0.99 18.56 -11.53
C ARG A 204 0.52 18.46 -11.66
N LEU A 205 1.08 17.25 -11.75
CA LEU A 205 2.51 17.04 -12.00
C LEU A 205 2.91 17.59 -13.39
N ALA A 206 2.07 17.36 -14.40
CA ALA A 206 2.24 17.89 -15.75
C ALA A 206 2.28 19.43 -15.79
N ASN A 207 1.48 20.13 -14.96
CA ASN A 207 1.57 21.58 -14.83
C ASN A 207 2.97 22.04 -14.37
N TYR A 208 3.55 21.39 -13.35
CA TYR A 208 4.91 21.71 -12.88
C TYR A 208 5.94 21.44 -13.97
N ALA A 209 5.86 20.30 -14.64
CA ALA A 209 6.74 19.95 -15.76
C ALA A 209 6.68 21.01 -16.88
N ARG A 210 5.48 21.46 -17.27
CA ARG A 210 5.33 22.49 -18.33
C ARG A 210 5.83 23.86 -17.88
N GLN A 211 5.64 24.21 -16.61
CA GLN A 211 6.12 25.47 -16.05
C GLN A 211 7.65 25.54 -16.01
N ARG A 212 8.31 24.42 -15.64
CA ARG A 212 9.77 24.29 -15.63
C ARG A 212 10.37 24.19 -17.04
N GLY A 213 9.59 23.69 -18.01
CA GLY A 213 10.10 23.39 -19.35
C GLY A 213 10.70 21.98 -19.46
N ASP A 214 10.40 21.10 -18.51
CA ASP A 214 10.85 19.70 -18.49
C ASP A 214 10.37 18.96 -19.75
N MET A 215 11.18 18.01 -20.22
CA MET A 215 10.79 17.10 -21.29
C MET A 215 9.77 16.07 -20.75
N VAL A 216 8.74 15.77 -21.54
CA VAL A 216 7.64 14.89 -21.11
C VAL A 216 7.22 13.96 -22.24
N VAL A 217 7.05 12.69 -21.91
CA VAL A 217 6.36 11.67 -22.71
C VAL A 217 5.04 11.35 -22.02
N ILE A 218 3.92 11.49 -22.72
CA ILE A 218 2.59 11.17 -22.21
C ILE A 218 2.01 10.03 -23.02
N TYR A 219 1.69 8.91 -22.36
CA TYR A 219 0.82 7.90 -22.91
C TYR A 219 -0.64 8.25 -22.57
N ASP A 220 -1.40 8.63 -23.60
CA ASP A 220 -2.78 9.10 -23.49
C ASP A 220 -3.75 8.20 -24.27
N ARG A 221 -4.38 7.25 -23.57
CA ARG A 221 -5.42 6.37 -24.13
C ARG A 221 -6.73 7.10 -24.50
N SER A 222 -6.88 8.34 -24.06
CA SER A 222 -8.16 9.07 -24.03
C SER A 222 -8.18 10.38 -24.82
N GLY A 223 -7.03 10.87 -25.29
CA GLY A 223 -6.86 12.19 -25.90
C GLY A 223 -7.06 13.40 -24.96
N GLU A 224 -7.44 13.19 -23.70
CA GLU A 224 -7.73 14.24 -22.72
C GLU A 224 -6.51 15.09 -22.33
N PHE A 225 -5.30 14.53 -22.42
CA PHE A 225 -4.06 15.29 -22.21
C PHE A 225 -3.71 16.09 -23.46
N VAL A 226 -3.84 15.52 -24.67
CA VAL A 226 -3.66 16.25 -25.95
C VAL A 226 -4.55 17.50 -25.96
N LYS A 227 -5.84 17.31 -25.70
CA LYS A 227 -6.89 18.34 -25.62
C LYS A 227 -6.57 19.50 -24.66
N SER A 228 -5.84 19.22 -23.58
CA SER A 228 -5.55 20.17 -22.49
C SER A 228 -4.16 20.81 -22.54
N TYR A 229 -3.18 20.17 -23.22
CA TYR A 229 -1.77 20.55 -23.13
C TYR A 229 -1.02 20.65 -24.45
N TYR A 230 -1.56 20.17 -25.58
CA TYR A 230 -0.82 20.11 -26.84
C TYR A 230 -0.59 21.51 -27.45
N ASP A 231 0.69 21.85 -27.64
CA ASP A 231 1.16 23.03 -28.35
C ASP A 231 1.84 22.62 -29.67
N PRO A 232 1.22 22.87 -30.84
CA PRO A 232 1.75 22.44 -32.13
C PRO A 232 3.08 23.10 -32.53
N SER A 233 3.52 24.15 -31.83
CA SER A 233 4.80 24.81 -32.12
C SER A 233 6.03 24.04 -31.60
N ILE A 234 5.86 23.22 -30.55
CA ILE A 234 6.95 22.51 -29.86
C ILE A 234 6.68 21.02 -29.63
N ASP A 235 5.43 20.61 -29.52
CA ASP A 235 5.04 19.25 -29.16
C ASP A 235 4.86 18.36 -30.40
N LYS A 236 4.94 17.03 -30.18
CA LYS A 236 4.74 16.01 -31.21
C LYS A 236 3.67 15.01 -30.78
N ILE A 237 2.87 14.55 -31.73
CA ILE A 237 1.87 13.49 -31.54
C ILE A 237 2.35 12.24 -32.27
N LEU A 238 2.24 11.10 -31.61
CA LEU A 238 2.37 9.78 -32.20
C LEU A 238 1.04 9.03 -32.00
N ASN A 239 0.25 8.97 -33.07
CA ASN A 239 -1.00 8.23 -33.17
C ASN A 239 -1.22 7.92 -34.67
N PRO A 240 -1.14 6.65 -35.13
CA PRO A 240 -1.14 6.33 -36.57
C PRO A 240 -2.39 6.80 -37.33
N LEU A 241 -3.50 7.03 -36.60
CA LEU A 241 -4.77 7.46 -37.16
C LEU A 241 -5.03 8.97 -37.03
N ASP A 242 -4.14 9.74 -36.39
CA ASP A 242 -4.28 11.20 -36.26
C ASP A 242 -3.52 11.93 -37.38
N ALA A 243 -4.17 12.92 -38.00
CA ALA A 243 -3.57 13.71 -39.08
C ALA A 243 -2.33 14.50 -38.64
N ARG A 244 -2.18 14.78 -37.34
CA ARG A 244 -1.02 15.47 -36.74
C ARG A 244 0.12 14.51 -36.35
N CYS A 245 0.00 13.22 -36.66
CA CYS A 245 1.05 12.24 -36.36
C CYS A 245 2.38 12.67 -36.98
N ALA A 246 3.44 12.76 -36.18
CA ALA A 246 4.77 13.03 -36.67
C ALA A 246 5.21 11.95 -37.67
N ALA A 247 6.01 12.34 -38.66
CA ALA A 247 6.55 11.44 -39.69
C ALA A 247 7.64 10.52 -39.12
N TRP A 248 7.28 9.65 -38.17
CA TRP A 248 8.18 8.73 -37.51
C TRP A 248 8.81 7.77 -38.54
N ASP A 249 10.14 7.62 -38.50
CA ASP A 249 10.91 6.78 -39.43
C ASP A 249 11.66 5.68 -38.68
N LEU A 250 11.13 4.46 -38.74
CA LEU A 250 11.69 3.24 -38.12
C LEU A 250 13.17 3.02 -38.49
N TRP A 251 13.55 3.32 -39.73
CA TRP A 251 14.90 3.08 -40.25
C TRP A 251 15.90 4.19 -39.91
N LYS A 252 15.40 5.34 -39.43
CA LYS A 252 16.20 6.36 -38.74
C LYS A 252 16.23 6.13 -37.24
N GLU A 253 15.17 5.58 -36.63
CA GLU A 253 15.10 5.19 -35.22
C GLU A 253 16.05 4.04 -34.87
N CYS A 254 16.16 3.05 -35.76
CA CYS A 254 17.06 1.91 -35.59
C CYS A 254 18.34 2.10 -36.42
N LEU A 255 19.51 2.15 -35.77
CA LEU A 255 20.81 2.36 -36.44
C LEU A 255 21.57 1.06 -36.70
N THR A 256 21.30 0.03 -35.90
CA THR A 256 21.99 -1.26 -35.84
C THR A 256 20.98 -2.41 -35.78
N GLN A 257 21.40 -3.64 -36.08
CA GLN A 257 20.52 -4.82 -35.97
C GLN A 257 19.89 -4.97 -34.56
N PRO A 258 20.64 -4.83 -33.44
CA PRO A 258 20.05 -4.85 -32.11
C PRO A 258 18.92 -3.84 -31.87
N ASP A 259 18.93 -2.67 -32.52
CA ASP A 259 17.83 -1.71 -32.39
C ASP A 259 16.52 -2.25 -33.01
N PHE A 260 16.62 -2.99 -34.12
CA PHE A 260 15.48 -3.68 -34.73
C PHE A 260 15.01 -4.87 -33.86
N ASP A 261 15.93 -5.66 -33.32
CA ASP A 261 15.60 -6.79 -32.42
C ASP A 261 14.87 -6.30 -31.16
N ASN A 262 15.38 -5.21 -30.56
CA ASN A 262 14.77 -4.52 -29.43
C ASN A 262 13.37 -3.99 -29.74
N THR A 263 13.19 -3.40 -30.92
CA THR A 263 11.89 -2.92 -31.41
C THR A 263 10.91 -4.09 -31.62
N ALA A 264 11.39 -5.20 -32.17
CA ALA A 264 10.61 -6.42 -32.37
C ALA A 264 10.13 -7.03 -31.04
N ASN A 265 10.99 -7.03 -30.02
CA ASN A 265 10.71 -7.57 -28.70
C ASN A 265 9.50 -6.92 -28.00
N THR A 266 9.22 -5.64 -28.27
CA THR A 266 8.04 -4.96 -27.72
C THR A 266 6.84 -4.99 -28.67
N LEU A 267 7.07 -4.93 -29.99
CA LEU A 267 6.00 -5.04 -30.99
C LEU A 267 5.26 -6.38 -30.90
N ILE A 268 6.03 -7.46 -30.73
CA ILE A 268 5.55 -8.86 -30.62
C ILE A 268 5.85 -9.32 -29.19
N PRO A 269 4.92 -9.21 -28.22
CA PRO A 269 5.16 -9.65 -26.84
C PRO A 269 5.30 -11.18 -26.74
N MET A 270 6.06 -11.65 -25.74
CA MET A 270 6.02 -13.08 -25.37
C MET A 270 4.78 -13.33 -24.51
N GLY A 271 4.05 -14.41 -24.80
CA GLY A 271 3.09 -14.98 -23.84
C GLY A 271 3.82 -15.63 -22.66
N THR A 272 3.10 -15.85 -21.55
CA THR A 272 3.60 -16.63 -20.40
C THR A 272 3.28 -18.14 -20.52
N LYS A 273 2.34 -18.51 -21.40
CA LYS A 273 1.86 -19.89 -21.60
C LYS A 273 2.08 -20.44 -23.02
N GLU A 274 2.37 -19.56 -23.98
CA GLU A 274 2.58 -19.95 -25.37
C GLU A 274 4.05 -20.31 -25.60
N ASP A 275 4.33 -21.30 -26.46
CA ASP A 275 5.70 -21.71 -26.79
C ASP A 275 6.53 -20.53 -27.35
N PRO A 276 7.62 -20.11 -26.68
CA PRO A 276 8.49 -19.01 -27.08
C PRO A 276 9.00 -19.06 -28.53
N PHE A 277 9.07 -20.25 -29.14
CA PHE A 277 9.54 -20.45 -30.50
C PHE A 277 8.75 -19.60 -31.51
N TRP A 278 7.43 -19.47 -31.36
CA TRP A 278 6.58 -18.84 -32.38
C TRP A 278 6.73 -17.32 -32.42
N GLN A 279 6.64 -16.66 -31.26
CA GLN A 279 6.83 -15.21 -31.15
C GLN A 279 8.31 -14.85 -31.36
N GLY A 280 9.24 -15.67 -30.87
CA GLY A 280 10.67 -15.54 -31.13
C GLY A 280 10.99 -15.55 -32.63
N SER A 281 10.46 -16.54 -33.37
CA SER A 281 10.63 -16.61 -34.82
C SER A 281 9.99 -15.42 -35.56
N GLY A 282 8.82 -14.97 -35.11
CA GLY A 282 8.17 -13.75 -35.62
C GLY A 282 9.02 -12.50 -35.42
N ARG A 283 9.63 -12.33 -34.24
CA ARG A 283 10.56 -11.23 -33.94
C ARG A 283 11.76 -11.21 -34.88
N THR A 284 12.42 -12.35 -35.05
CA THR A 284 13.58 -12.48 -35.94
C THR A 284 13.22 -12.15 -37.40
N ILE A 285 12.09 -12.66 -37.91
CA ILE A 285 11.62 -12.33 -39.26
C ILE A 285 11.32 -10.83 -39.41
N PHE A 286 10.67 -10.21 -38.41
CA PHE A 286 10.38 -8.76 -38.44
C PHE A 286 11.67 -7.93 -38.45
N ALA A 287 12.60 -8.22 -37.52
CA ALA A 287 13.80 -7.43 -37.33
C ALA A 287 14.73 -7.50 -38.55
N GLU A 288 15.01 -8.71 -39.05
CA GLU A 288 15.83 -8.91 -40.27
C GLU A 288 15.17 -8.29 -41.51
N ALA A 289 13.85 -8.45 -41.70
CA ALA A 289 13.18 -7.85 -42.84
C ALA A 289 13.21 -6.31 -42.81
N ALA A 290 12.99 -5.71 -41.64
CA ALA A 290 13.05 -4.27 -41.45
C ALA A 290 14.47 -3.73 -41.65
N TYR A 291 15.49 -4.43 -41.13
CA TYR A 291 16.91 -4.08 -41.32
C TYR A 291 17.34 -4.17 -42.78
N LEU A 292 17.02 -5.26 -43.49
CA LEU A 292 17.33 -5.41 -44.92
C LEU A 292 16.63 -4.32 -45.77
N MET A 293 15.39 -3.97 -45.44
CA MET A 293 14.65 -2.91 -46.13
C MET A 293 15.22 -1.49 -45.90
N ARG A 294 16.09 -1.29 -44.91
CA ARG A 294 16.71 0.01 -44.60
C ARG A 294 17.41 0.66 -45.79
N ASN A 295 18.05 -0.17 -46.62
CA ASN A 295 18.83 0.22 -47.79
C ASN A 295 18.01 0.25 -49.09
N ASP A 296 16.71 -0.08 -49.03
CA ASP A 296 15.83 -0.02 -50.19
C ASP A 296 15.43 1.45 -50.47
N PRO A 297 15.68 1.98 -51.69
CA PRO A 297 15.37 3.37 -52.02
C PRO A 297 13.87 3.66 -52.03
N ASN A 298 13.03 2.62 -52.09
CA ASN A 298 11.57 2.71 -52.07
C ASN A 298 10.99 2.10 -50.78
N ARG A 299 11.73 2.16 -49.65
CA ARG A 299 11.22 1.72 -48.34
C ARG A 299 9.99 2.53 -47.91
N SER A 300 8.99 1.84 -47.38
CA SER A 300 7.77 2.44 -46.81
C SER A 300 7.08 1.43 -45.88
N TYR A 301 6.24 1.90 -44.97
CA TYR A 301 5.49 1.01 -44.08
C TYR A 301 4.58 0.06 -44.86
N SER A 302 3.93 0.53 -45.93
CA SER A 302 3.15 -0.32 -46.83
C SER A 302 4.00 -1.42 -47.45
N LYS A 303 5.22 -1.12 -47.93
CA LYS A 303 6.12 -2.11 -48.53
C LYS A 303 6.64 -3.11 -47.50
N LEU A 304 6.93 -2.69 -46.28
CA LEU A 304 7.33 -3.57 -45.18
C LEU A 304 6.23 -4.57 -44.85
N VAL A 305 5.00 -4.09 -44.67
CA VAL A 305 3.84 -4.93 -44.35
C VAL A 305 3.49 -5.86 -45.52
N ASP A 306 3.51 -5.39 -46.77
CA ASP A 306 3.33 -6.25 -47.96
C ASP A 306 4.41 -7.35 -48.04
N THR A 307 5.67 -7.02 -47.72
CA THR A 307 6.79 -7.97 -47.74
C THR A 307 6.67 -9.02 -46.65
N LEU A 308 6.13 -8.67 -45.49
CA LEU A 308 5.98 -9.62 -44.38
C LEU A 308 4.70 -10.48 -44.49
N LEU A 309 3.59 -9.91 -44.94
CA LEU A 309 2.27 -10.53 -44.83
C LEU A 309 1.67 -10.95 -46.19
N SER A 310 1.90 -10.16 -47.26
CA SER A 310 1.21 -10.33 -48.55
C SER A 310 1.92 -11.25 -49.53
N ILE A 311 3.25 -11.14 -49.67
CA ILE A 311 3.98 -11.91 -50.68
C ILE A 311 3.96 -13.43 -50.43
N LYS A 312 4.18 -14.20 -51.49
CA LYS A 312 4.40 -15.66 -51.39
C LYS A 312 5.62 -15.97 -50.53
N ILE A 313 5.57 -17.08 -49.80
CA ILE A 313 6.67 -17.51 -48.92
C ILE A 313 8.00 -17.69 -49.67
N GLU A 314 7.95 -18.16 -50.92
CA GLU A 314 9.08 -18.25 -51.85
C GLU A 314 9.82 -16.91 -52.03
N LYS A 315 9.07 -15.81 -52.14
CA LYS A 315 9.61 -14.45 -52.30
C LYS A 315 10.13 -13.90 -50.97
N LEU A 316 9.44 -14.18 -49.86
CA LEU A 316 9.93 -13.81 -48.52
C LEU A 316 11.25 -14.53 -48.20
N ARG A 317 11.34 -15.82 -48.50
CA ARG A 317 12.59 -16.60 -48.44
C ARG A 317 13.69 -16.02 -49.31
N THR A 318 13.36 -15.57 -50.52
CA THR A 318 14.33 -14.92 -51.42
C THR A 318 14.83 -13.58 -50.84
N PHE A 319 13.94 -12.80 -50.22
CA PHE A 319 14.26 -11.54 -49.54
C PHE A 319 15.15 -11.76 -48.31
N LEU A 320 14.84 -12.78 -47.49
CA LEU A 320 15.55 -13.11 -46.25
C LEU A 320 16.80 -13.99 -46.45
N ARG A 321 17.13 -14.41 -47.67
CA ARG A 321 18.12 -15.48 -47.97
C ARG A 321 19.49 -15.31 -47.30
N ASN A 322 19.94 -14.08 -47.07
CA ASN A 322 21.24 -13.76 -46.48
C ASN A 322 21.15 -13.32 -45.01
N SER A 323 20.06 -13.68 -44.31
CA SER A 323 19.81 -13.38 -42.89
C SER A 323 19.62 -14.66 -42.07
N PRO A 324 19.81 -14.61 -40.74
CA PRO A 324 19.40 -15.68 -39.81
C PRO A 324 17.94 -16.12 -39.98
N ALA A 325 17.06 -15.21 -40.39
CA ALA A 325 15.64 -15.51 -40.62
C ALA A 325 15.39 -16.42 -41.84
N ALA A 326 16.37 -16.66 -42.73
CA ALA A 326 16.22 -17.55 -43.88
C ALA A 326 15.77 -18.97 -43.46
N ASN A 327 16.36 -19.49 -42.38
CA ASN A 327 16.10 -20.82 -41.85
C ASN A 327 14.65 -20.99 -41.35
N LEU A 328 13.97 -19.89 -41.01
CA LEU A 328 12.58 -19.87 -40.51
C LEU A 328 11.54 -19.87 -41.65
N VAL A 329 11.99 -19.74 -42.90
CA VAL A 329 11.15 -19.68 -44.12
C VAL A 329 11.64 -20.63 -45.22
N GLU A 330 12.36 -21.70 -44.86
CA GLU A 330 12.80 -22.74 -45.79
C GLU A 330 11.65 -23.58 -46.38
N GLU A 331 11.87 -24.19 -47.56
CA GLU A 331 10.86 -25.04 -48.23
C GLU A 331 10.47 -26.25 -47.37
N LYS A 332 11.47 -26.85 -46.70
CA LYS A 332 11.31 -28.06 -45.89
C LYS A 332 10.39 -27.86 -44.68
N ILE A 333 10.15 -26.61 -44.28
CA ILE A 333 9.35 -26.24 -43.12
C ILE A 333 8.20 -25.28 -43.50
N GLU A 334 7.72 -25.31 -44.75
CA GLU A 334 6.73 -24.36 -45.26
C GLU A 334 5.48 -24.25 -44.34
N LYS A 335 4.98 -25.37 -43.80
CA LYS A 335 3.89 -25.40 -42.82
C LYS A 335 4.22 -24.57 -41.56
N THR A 336 5.40 -24.76 -40.99
CA THR A 336 5.90 -24.01 -39.82
C THR A 336 6.06 -22.52 -40.16
N ALA A 337 6.60 -22.20 -41.33
CA ALA A 337 6.76 -20.83 -41.80
C ALA A 337 5.43 -20.10 -42.00
N ILE A 338 4.37 -20.81 -42.44
CA ILE A 338 2.99 -20.30 -42.48
C ILE A 338 2.49 -19.98 -41.08
N SER A 339 2.68 -20.87 -40.10
CA SER A 339 2.28 -20.65 -38.70
C SER A 339 3.03 -19.47 -38.05
N ILE A 340 4.36 -19.37 -38.23
CA ILE A 340 5.15 -18.22 -37.76
C ILE A 340 4.63 -16.92 -38.38
N ARG A 341 4.29 -16.92 -39.67
CA ARG A 341 3.73 -15.74 -40.35
C ARG A 341 2.31 -15.40 -39.87
N ALA A 342 1.51 -16.38 -39.42
CA ALA A 342 0.22 -16.11 -38.79
C ALA A 342 0.40 -15.36 -37.45
N VAL A 343 1.36 -15.79 -36.61
CA VAL A 343 1.73 -15.06 -35.37
C VAL A 343 2.26 -13.66 -35.69
N LEU A 344 3.13 -13.53 -36.69
CA LEU A 344 3.62 -12.23 -37.18
C LEU A 344 2.47 -11.30 -37.61
N THR A 345 1.48 -11.86 -38.31
CA THR A 345 0.31 -11.13 -38.82
C THR A 345 -0.49 -10.47 -37.69
N ASN A 346 -0.66 -11.14 -36.56
CA ASN A 346 -1.45 -10.64 -35.42
C ASN A 346 -0.93 -9.31 -34.87
N TYR A 347 0.39 -9.09 -34.89
CA TYR A 347 1.05 -7.91 -34.33
C TYR A 347 1.48 -6.90 -35.40
N VAL A 348 2.09 -7.37 -36.49
CA VAL A 348 2.60 -6.50 -37.58
C VAL A 348 1.45 -5.82 -38.34
N LYS A 349 0.22 -6.34 -38.31
CA LYS A 349 -0.94 -5.63 -38.90
C LYS A 349 -1.15 -4.23 -38.31
N ALA A 350 -0.69 -3.93 -37.10
CA ALA A 350 -0.73 -2.58 -36.54
C ALA A 350 0.17 -1.57 -37.28
N ILE A 351 1.27 -2.02 -37.91
CA ILE A 351 2.18 -1.17 -38.68
C ILE A 351 1.52 -0.63 -39.96
N ARG A 352 0.46 -1.28 -40.49
CA ARG A 352 -0.26 -0.80 -41.67
C ARG A 352 -0.81 0.61 -41.48
N TYR A 353 -1.23 0.95 -40.26
CA TYR A 353 -1.77 2.26 -39.94
C TYR A 353 -0.70 3.37 -39.95
N LEU A 354 0.59 3.03 -40.03
CA LEU A 354 1.67 4.00 -40.25
C LEU A 354 1.81 4.41 -41.73
N GLN A 355 1.11 3.75 -42.67
CA GLN A 355 1.26 4.06 -44.10
C GLN A 355 0.97 5.54 -44.41
N GLY A 356 1.89 6.19 -45.12
CA GLY A 356 1.77 7.58 -45.54
C GLY A 356 2.16 8.62 -44.48
N ILE A 357 2.48 8.23 -43.23
CA ILE A 357 3.04 9.21 -42.27
C ILE A 357 4.42 9.68 -42.72
N GLU A 358 5.11 8.94 -43.58
CA GLU A 358 6.38 9.32 -44.20
C GLU A 358 6.27 10.64 -45.01
N HIS A 359 5.05 11.11 -45.29
CA HIS A 359 4.76 12.35 -45.99
C HIS A 359 4.30 13.50 -45.07
N ASN A 360 4.18 13.27 -43.74
CA ASN A 360 3.74 14.27 -42.76
C ASN A 360 4.84 15.31 -42.38
N GLY A 361 5.65 15.73 -43.34
CA GLY A 361 6.74 16.70 -43.14
C GLY A 361 8.10 16.07 -42.85
N GLU A 362 8.88 16.68 -41.96
CA GLU A 362 10.23 16.23 -41.61
C GLU A 362 10.21 14.92 -40.82
N SER A 363 11.12 13.99 -41.15
CA SER A 363 11.22 12.71 -40.46
C SER A 363 11.54 12.88 -38.98
N PHE A 364 10.80 12.15 -38.15
CA PHE A 364 10.90 12.18 -36.70
C PHE A 364 11.51 10.87 -36.16
N THR A 365 12.31 10.97 -35.10
CA THR A 365 12.72 9.83 -34.27
C THR A 365 12.59 10.24 -32.81
N ILE A 366 12.16 9.29 -31.97
CA ILE A 366 12.07 9.47 -30.53
C ILE A 366 13.49 9.63 -29.95
N ARG A 367 14.46 8.81 -30.39
CA ARG A 367 15.85 8.88 -29.96
C ARG A 367 16.48 10.25 -30.17
N ASP A 368 16.39 10.82 -31.38
CA ASP A 368 17.08 12.09 -31.65
C ASP A 368 16.33 13.28 -31.03
N TRP A 369 15.00 13.19 -30.93
CA TRP A 369 14.19 14.15 -30.17
C TRP A 369 14.55 14.16 -28.68
N MET A 370 14.69 12.97 -28.05
CA MET A 370 15.11 12.86 -26.64
C MET A 370 16.56 13.34 -26.45
N ARG A 371 17.49 12.97 -27.33
CA ARG A 371 18.87 13.50 -27.31
C ARG A 371 18.95 15.00 -27.54
N GLY A 372 17.96 15.59 -28.21
CA GLY A 372 17.81 17.03 -28.40
C GLY A 372 17.30 17.81 -27.18
N VAL A 373 17.23 17.19 -26.00
CA VAL A 373 16.85 17.86 -24.74
C VAL A 373 17.69 19.11 -24.50
N ARG A 374 17.03 20.18 -24.06
CA ARG A 374 17.66 21.45 -23.69
C ARG A 374 17.47 21.66 -22.20
N GLU A 375 18.56 21.88 -21.48
CA GLU A 375 18.52 22.10 -20.02
C GLU A 375 18.34 23.58 -19.66
N ASP A 376 18.55 24.47 -20.64
CA ASP A 376 18.43 25.94 -20.55
C ASP A 376 17.12 26.50 -21.14
N GLN A 377 16.34 25.66 -21.83
CA GLN A 377 15.16 26.07 -22.61
C GLN A 377 13.98 25.13 -22.42
N LYS A 378 12.78 25.59 -22.81
CA LYS A 378 11.57 24.76 -22.80
C LYS A 378 11.69 23.61 -23.78
N ASN A 379 11.48 22.40 -23.30
CA ASN A 379 11.37 21.21 -24.13
C ASN A 379 9.94 21.03 -24.63
N GLY A 380 9.81 20.42 -25.82
CA GLY A 380 8.53 19.91 -26.31
C GLY A 380 8.08 18.68 -25.54
N TRP A 381 6.81 18.31 -25.71
CA TRP A 381 6.21 17.09 -25.17
C TRP A 381 5.88 16.11 -26.30
N LEU A 382 6.00 14.81 -26.01
CA LEU A 382 5.64 13.72 -26.91
C LEU A 382 4.35 13.05 -26.41
N PHE A 383 3.27 13.23 -27.15
CA PHE A 383 1.97 12.60 -26.88
C PHE A 383 1.84 11.30 -27.69
N ILE A 384 2.07 10.17 -27.04
CA ILE A 384 1.77 8.85 -27.59
C ILE A 384 0.30 8.58 -27.28
N SER A 385 -0.58 8.82 -28.26
CA SER A 385 -2.03 8.82 -28.03
C SER A 385 -2.75 7.72 -28.81
N SER A 386 -3.94 7.38 -28.34
CA SER A 386 -4.88 6.49 -29.03
C SER A 386 -6.31 6.85 -28.68
N ASN A 387 -7.26 6.29 -29.42
CA ASN A 387 -8.68 6.42 -29.14
C ASN A 387 -9.18 5.09 -28.57
N ALA A 388 -10.15 5.11 -27.66
CA ALA A 388 -10.62 3.91 -26.97
C ALA A 388 -11.02 2.77 -27.93
N ASP A 389 -11.72 3.11 -29.02
CA ASP A 389 -12.26 2.18 -30.02
C ASP A 389 -11.17 1.54 -30.90
N THR A 390 -10.10 2.29 -31.19
CA THR A 390 -9.00 1.85 -32.08
C THR A 390 -7.80 1.30 -31.30
N HIS A 391 -7.75 1.53 -29.99
CA HIS A 391 -6.63 1.20 -29.12
C HIS A 391 -6.15 -0.26 -29.28
N ALA A 392 -7.06 -1.24 -29.33
CA ALA A 392 -6.69 -2.65 -29.49
C ALA A 392 -5.91 -2.94 -30.78
N SER A 393 -6.22 -2.23 -31.87
CA SER A 393 -5.52 -2.35 -33.16
C SER A 393 -4.17 -1.60 -33.19
N LEU A 394 -3.99 -0.59 -32.35
CA LEU A 394 -2.79 0.26 -32.30
C LEU A 394 -1.82 -0.13 -31.17
N LYS A 395 -2.28 -0.92 -30.21
CA LYS A 395 -1.57 -1.39 -29.01
C LYS A 395 -0.13 -1.87 -29.27
N PRO A 396 0.18 -2.65 -30.32
CA PRO A 396 1.57 -3.07 -30.60
C PRO A 396 2.50 -1.87 -30.88
N VAL A 397 2.07 -0.94 -31.73
CA VAL A 397 2.86 0.24 -32.15
C VAL A 397 3.01 1.26 -31.01
N ILE A 398 1.94 1.47 -30.24
CA ILE A 398 1.96 2.34 -29.05
C ILE A 398 2.94 1.82 -28.00
N SER A 399 2.89 0.51 -27.72
CA SER A 399 3.79 -0.14 -26.76
C SER A 399 5.24 -0.05 -27.22
N MET A 400 5.49 -0.29 -28.51
CA MET A 400 6.79 -0.15 -29.17
C MET A 400 7.35 1.28 -29.03
N TRP A 401 6.59 2.32 -29.34
CA TRP A 401 7.03 3.71 -29.20
C TRP A 401 7.35 4.09 -27.74
N LEU A 402 6.55 3.63 -26.77
CA LEU A 402 6.84 3.90 -25.36
C LEU A 402 8.10 3.16 -24.89
N SER A 403 8.33 1.92 -25.31
CA SER A 403 9.57 1.17 -25.08
C SER A 403 10.80 1.87 -25.66
N ILE A 404 10.71 2.39 -26.89
CA ILE A 404 11.77 3.19 -27.51
C ILE A 404 12.05 4.46 -26.68
N ALA A 405 11.02 5.14 -26.16
CA ALA A 405 11.20 6.31 -25.30
C ALA A 405 11.85 5.94 -23.95
N ILE A 406 11.43 4.84 -23.32
CA ILE A 406 12.02 4.34 -22.06
C ILE A 406 13.52 4.03 -22.24
N ARG A 407 13.90 3.34 -23.33
CA ARG A 407 15.30 3.09 -23.70
C ARG A 407 16.04 4.39 -24.06
N GLY A 408 15.37 5.30 -24.74
CA GLY A 408 15.90 6.60 -25.18
C GLY A 408 16.45 7.42 -24.02
N LEU A 409 15.85 7.33 -22.84
CA LEU A 409 16.32 7.97 -21.61
C LEU A 409 17.78 7.59 -21.26
N LEU A 410 18.15 6.31 -21.38
CA LEU A 410 19.52 5.86 -21.13
C LEU A 410 20.50 6.46 -22.15
N ALA A 411 20.06 6.58 -23.40
CA ALA A 411 20.84 7.13 -24.51
C ALA A 411 21.04 8.66 -24.45
N MET A 412 20.50 9.35 -23.44
CA MET A 412 20.71 10.78 -23.13
C MET A 412 21.88 11.05 -22.18
N GLY A 413 22.58 10.00 -21.71
CA GLY A 413 23.69 10.11 -20.74
C GLY A 413 23.25 10.44 -19.31
N GLU A 414 24.10 10.20 -18.33
CA GLU A 414 23.76 10.42 -16.91
C GLU A 414 23.63 11.92 -16.58
N ASN A 415 22.45 12.33 -16.12
CA ASN A 415 22.25 13.62 -15.47
C ASN A 415 21.09 13.51 -14.46
N ARG A 416 21.40 13.64 -13.17
CA ARG A 416 20.43 13.54 -12.06
C ARG A 416 19.66 14.84 -11.78
N ASN A 417 20.10 15.97 -12.35
CA ASN A 417 19.44 17.26 -12.22
C ASN A 417 18.37 17.47 -13.30
N ARG A 418 18.55 16.82 -14.47
CA ARG A 418 17.55 16.75 -15.54
C ARG A 418 16.26 16.08 -15.04
N ARG A 419 15.14 16.42 -15.68
CA ARG A 419 13.82 15.80 -15.48
C ARG A 419 13.23 15.41 -16.83
N VAL A 420 12.96 14.12 -17.00
CA VAL A 420 12.24 13.56 -18.15
C VAL A 420 11.06 12.78 -17.60
N TRP A 421 9.86 13.34 -17.75
CA TRP A 421 8.65 12.75 -17.17
C TRP A 421 8.01 11.75 -18.12
N PHE A 422 7.57 10.63 -17.56
CA PHE A 422 6.76 9.62 -18.26
C PHE A 422 5.41 9.51 -17.54
N PHE A 423 4.37 10.10 -18.13
CA PHE A 423 3.01 10.04 -17.59
C PHE A 423 2.21 8.95 -18.31
N CYS A 424 1.81 7.90 -17.60
CA CYS A 424 1.08 6.76 -18.14
C CYS A 424 -0.17 6.50 -17.29
N ASP A 425 -1.33 7.04 -17.70
CA ASP A 425 -2.56 7.02 -16.87
C ASP A 425 -3.15 5.61 -16.67
N GLU A 426 -2.85 4.66 -17.57
CA GLU A 426 -3.25 3.25 -17.42
C GLU A 426 -2.22 2.29 -18.03
N LEU A 427 -1.13 2.01 -17.32
CA LEU A 427 -0.06 1.12 -17.80
C LEU A 427 -0.56 -0.29 -18.25
N PRO A 428 -1.51 -0.96 -17.54
CA PRO A 428 -2.01 -2.28 -17.93
C PRO A 428 -2.73 -2.36 -19.28
N THR A 429 -2.99 -1.23 -19.95
CA THR A 429 -3.59 -1.26 -21.30
C THR A 429 -2.59 -1.60 -22.40
N LEU A 430 -1.28 -1.51 -22.13
CA LEU A 430 -0.20 -1.79 -23.08
C LEU A 430 0.18 -3.28 -23.11
N HIS A 431 1.07 -3.67 -24.04
CA HIS A 431 1.74 -4.97 -23.96
C HIS A 431 2.75 -4.96 -22.81
N LYS A 432 3.23 -6.15 -22.41
CA LYS A 432 4.39 -6.26 -21.53
C LYS A 432 5.56 -5.50 -22.16
N LEU A 433 6.08 -4.50 -21.45
CA LEU A 433 7.26 -3.72 -21.85
C LEU A 433 8.47 -4.31 -21.12
N PRO A 434 9.32 -5.14 -21.75
CA PRO A 434 10.41 -5.82 -21.03
C PRO A 434 11.35 -4.80 -20.36
N ASP A 435 11.71 -3.80 -21.13
CA ASP A 435 12.59 -2.69 -20.77
C ASP A 435 12.14 -1.92 -19.53
N LEU A 436 10.82 -1.87 -19.28
CA LEU A 436 10.32 -1.10 -18.15
C LEU A 436 10.74 -1.72 -16.81
N VAL A 437 10.84 -3.05 -16.73
CA VAL A 437 11.28 -3.75 -15.52
C VAL A 437 12.78 -3.58 -15.30
N GLU A 438 13.57 -3.60 -16.38
CA GLU A 438 15.04 -3.52 -16.33
C GLU A 438 15.55 -2.08 -16.14
N ILE A 439 14.91 -1.10 -16.78
CA ILE A 439 15.40 0.29 -16.85
C ILE A 439 14.90 1.15 -15.69
N LEU A 440 13.70 0.89 -15.16
CA LEU A 440 13.09 1.74 -14.12
C LEU A 440 13.94 1.87 -12.82
N PRO A 441 14.62 0.81 -12.32
CA PRO A 441 15.54 0.93 -11.18
C PRO A 441 16.74 1.86 -11.47
N GLU A 442 17.25 1.85 -12.70
CA GLU A 442 18.43 2.61 -13.14
C GLU A 442 18.10 4.05 -13.55
N ALA A 443 16.88 4.30 -14.02
CA ALA A 443 16.44 5.55 -14.65
C ALA A 443 16.67 6.81 -13.78
N ARG A 444 16.75 6.65 -12.46
CA ARG A 444 17.11 7.70 -11.50
C ARG A 444 18.47 8.36 -11.78
N LYS A 445 19.43 7.64 -12.37
CA LYS A 445 20.74 8.19 -12.78
C LYS A 445 20.61 9.16 -13.96
N PHE A 446 19.60 8.95 -14.81
CA PHE A 446 19.37 9.65 -16.09
C PHE A 446 18.30 10.76 -15.98
N GLY A 447 17.74 10.98 -14.79
CA GLY A 447 16.72 12.01 -14.54
C GLY A 447 15.29 11.61 -14.94
N GLY A 448 15.01 10.30 -15.09
CA GLY A 448 13.66 9.81 -15.39
C GLY A 448 12.71 9.94 -14.20
N CYS A 449 11.50 10.43 -14.45
CA CYS A 449 10.42 10.58 -13.47
C CYS A 449 9.16 9.86 -13.98
N TYR A 450 8.90 8.64 -13.51
CA TYR A 450 7.78 7.85 -14.01
C TYR A 450 6.54 7.99 -13.12
N VAL A 451 5.37 8.11 -13.73
CA VAL A 451 4.07 8.20 -13.06
C VAL A 451 3.13 7.20 -13.70
N PHE A 452 2.87 6.11 -12.99
CA PHE A 452 2.01 5.02 -13.46
C PHE A 452 0.66 5.05 -12.75
N GLY A 453 -0.41 5.16 -13.52
CA GLY A 453 -1.75 4.81 -13.10
C GLY A 453 -1.99 3.31 -13.27
N ILE A 454 -2.51 2.68 -12.21
CA ILE A 454 -2.95 1.29 -12.18
C ILE A 454 -4.31 1.18 -11.50
N GLN A 455 -5.22 0.34 -12.03
CA GLN A 455 -6.51 0.05 -11.40
C GLN A 455 -6.49 -1.11 -10.42
N SER A 456 -5.62 -2.09 -10.67
CA SER A 456 -5.49 -3.31 -9.89
C SER A 456 -4.05 -3.80 -9.99
N TYR A 457 -3.46 -4.18 -8.86
CA TYR A 457 -2.15 -4.85 -8.85
C TYR A 457 -2.20 -6.20 -9.61
N ALA A 458 -3.31 -6.94 -9.53
CA ALA A 458 -3.46 -8.21 -10.25
C ALA A 458 -3.39 -8.06 -11.79
N GLN A 459 -3.86 -6.93 -12.34
CA GLN A 459 -3.69 -6.65 -13.79
C GLN A 459 -2.23 -6.40 -14.17
N LEU A 460 -1.39 -5.96 -13.23
CA LEU A 460 0.05 -5.84 -13.44
C LEU A 460 0.71 -7.22 -13.39
N GLU A 461 0.28 -8.08 -12.46
CA GLU A 461 0.71 -9.49 -12.37
C GLU A 461 0.36 -10.28 -13.64
N ASP A 462 -0.85 -10.13 -14.19
CA ASP A 462 -1.30 -10.79 -15.42
C ASP A 462 -0.39 -10.47 -16.63
N ILE A 463 0.11 -9.22 -16.71
CA ILE A 463 0.88 -8.73 -17.86
C ILE A 463 2.38 -8.98 -17.70
N TYR A 464 2.92 -8.73 -16.50
CA TYR A 464 4.36 -8.81 -16.26
C TYR A 464 4.80 -10.16 -15.66
N GLY A 465 3.90 -10.86 -14.95
CA GLY A 465 4.19 -11.94 -14.03
C GLY A 465 4.46 -11.41 -12.62
N GLU A 466 4.05 -12.16 -11.60
CA GLU A 466 4.14 -11.83 -10.15
C GLU A 466 5.47 -11.15 -9.76
N LYS A 467 6.61 -11.82 -9.99
CA LYS A 467 7.94 -11.32 -9.63
C LYS A 467 8.28 -9.97 -10.29
N ALA A 468 7.90 -9.79 -11.56
CA ALA A 468 8.19 -8.59 -12.33
C ALA A 468 7.24 -7.43 -11.97
N ALA A 469 5.98 -7.73 -11.65
CA ALA A 469 5.02 -6.77 -11.10
C ALA A 469 5.48 -6.26 -9.72
N ALA A 470 5.99 -7.14 -8.85
CA ALA A 470 6.54 -6.76 -7.55
C ALA A 470 7.76 -5.84 -7.71
N THR A 471 8.73 -6.25 -8.53
CA THR A 471 9.93 -5.44 -8.84
C THR A 471 9.57 -4.05 -9.36
N LEU A 472 8.56 -3.95 -10.23
CA LEU A 472 8.08 -2.69 -10.78
C LEU A 472 7.41 -1.81 -9.70
N PHE A 473 6.67 -2.43 -8.78
CA PHE A 473 5.97 -1.73 -7.72
C PHE A 473 6.92 -1.22 -6.62
N ASP A 474 7.96 -1.99 -6.29
CA ASP A 474 8.96 -1.63 -5.28
C ASP A 474 9.75 -0.37 -5.62
N VAL A 475 10.01 -0.10 -6.91
CA VAL A 475 10.72 1.12 -7.36
C VAL A 475 9.81 2.34 -7.53
N MET A 476 8.53 2.24 -7.15
CA MET A 476 7.58 3.37 -7.10
C MET A 476 7.41 3.87 -5.66
N ASN A 477 8.30 4.75 -5.22
CA ASN A 477 8.40 5.16 -3.82
C ASN A 477 7.30 6.13 -3.35
N THR A 478 6.78 6.99 -4.24
CA THR A 478 5.68 7.91 -3.91
C THR A 478 4.36 7.27 -4.33
N ARG A 479 3.55 6.80 -3.39
CA ARG A 479 2.32 6.05 -3.72
C ARG A 479 1.08 6.85 -3.32
N ALA A 480 0.05 6.84 -4.16
CA ALA A 480 -1.24 7.48 -3.92
C ALA A 480 -2.37 6.47 -4.13
N PHE A 481 -3.04 6.10 -3.04
CA PHE A 481 -4.12 5.11 -3.01
C PHE A 481 -5.48 5.82 -3.00
N PHE A 482 -6.20 5.71 -4.11
CA PHE A 482 -7.57 6.16 -4.30
C PHE A 482 -8.57 5.05 -3.97
N ARG A 483 -9.87 5.35 -4.07
CA ARG A 483 -10.95 4.38 -3.88
C ARG A 483 -10.74 3.11 -4.71
N SER A 484 -10.92 1.96 -4.06
CA SER A 484 -10.87 0.64 -4.68
C SER A 484 -12.04 -0.21 -4.17
N PRO A 485 -12.96 -0.69 -5.04
CA PRO A 485 -14.18 -1.36 -4.58
C PRO A 485 -13.98 -2.82 -4.17
N SER A 486 -13.00 -3.53 -4.74
CA SER A 486 -12.74 -4.94 -4.45
C SER A 486 -11.98 -5.12 -3.13
N HIS A 487 -12.37 -6.09 -2.30
CA HIS A 487 -11.73 -6.40 -1.01
C HIS A 487 -10.22 -6.61 -1.16
N LYS A 488 -9.80 -7.58 -1.99
CA LYS A 488 -8.37 -7.91 -2.19
C LYS A 488 -7.53 -6.69 -2.60
N ILE A 489 -8.10 -5.80 -3.40
CA ILE A 489 -7.42 -4.58 -3.89
C ILE A 489 -7.37 -3.49 -2.79
N ALA A 490 -8.43 -3.35 -1.99
CA ALA A 490 -8.48 -2.41 -0.87
C ALA A 490 -7.61 -2.86 0.31
N GLU A 491 -7.56 -4.16 0.59
CA GLU A 491 -6.70 -4.80 1.60
C GLU A 491 -5.22 -4.65 1.24
N PHE A 492 -4.84 -4.91 -0.01
CA PHE A 492 -3.50 -4.59 -0.53
C PHE A 492 -3.15 -3.11 -0.29
N ALA A 493 -4.02 -2.19 -0.71
CA ALA A 493 -3.78 -0.75 -0.50
C ALA A 493 -3.70 -0.36 1.00
N ALA A 494 -4.46 -1.01 1.89
CA ALA A 494 -4.38 -0.79 3.33
C ALA A 494 -3.03 -1.24 3.91
N GLY A 495 -2.55 -2.44 3.52
CA GLY A 495 -1.24 -2.94 3.90
C GLY A 495 -0.10 -2.03 3.44
N GLU A 496 -0.18 -1.52 2.21
CA GLU A 496 0.81 -0.60 1.64
C GLU A 496 0.82 0.81 2.27
N ILE A 497 -0.33 1.29 2.74
CA ILE A 497 -0.41 2.48 3.59
C ILE A 497 0.28 2.22 4.94
N GLY A 498 0.14 1.01 5.47
CA GLY A 498 0.90 0.50 6.61
C GLY A 498 0.15 0.50 7.93
N GLU A 499 0.83 0.01 8.97
CA GLU A 499 0.29 -0.21 10.31
C GLU A 499 0.92 0.74 11.34
N LYS A 500 0.21 0.91 12.46
CA LYS A 500 0.70 1.49 13.72
C LYS A 500 0.70 0.41 14.80
N GLU A 501 1.71 0.44 15.65
CA GLU A 501 1.76 -0.33 16.89
C GLU A 501 1.38 0.60 18.04
N HIS A 502 0.42 0.21 18.87
CA HIS A 502 0.09 0.99 20.06
C HIS A 502 -0.20 0.08 21.27
N LEU A 503 0.28 0.53 22.43
CA LEU A 503 -0.13 0.01 23.72
C LEU A 503 -1.49 0.61 24.06
N LYS A 504 -2.52 -0.23 23.98
CA LYS A 504 -3.89 0.11 24.28
C LYS A 504 -4.11 -0.03 25.79
N ALA A 505 -4.57 1.05 26.43
CA ALA A 505 -4.90 1.01 27.85
C ALA A 505 -6.14 0.10 28.06
N SER A 506 -5.95 -0.97 28.82
CA SER A 506 -6.93 -2.03 29.04
C SER A 506 -7.32 -2.02 30.52
N GLU A 507 -8.47 -1.43 30.83
CA GLU A 507 -9.03 -1.41 32.20
C GLU A 507 -9.94 -2.62 32.40
N GLN A 508 -9.48 -3.62 33.15
CA GLN A 508 -10.29 -4.76 33.54
C GLN A 508 -10.86 -4.54 34.95
N TYR A 509 -12.19 -4.49 35.02
CA TYR A 509 -12.96 -4.36 36.26
C TYR A 509 -13.37 -5.74 36.75
N SER A 510 -12.77 -6.20 37.85
CA SER A 510 -13.13 -7.47 38.49
C SER A 510 -14.06 -7.21 39.67
N TYR A 511 -15.28 -7.73 39.58
CA TYR A 511 -16.34 -7.54 40.58
C TYR A 511 -16.39 -8.72 41.54
N GLY A 512 -16.13 -8.46 42.83
CA GLY A 512 -16.27 -9.44 43.89
C GLY A 512 -17.71 -9.54 44.40
N ALA A 513 -18.06 -10.66 45.04
CA ALA A 513 -19.26 -10.74 45.87
C ALA A 513 -19.15 -9.92 47.18
N ASP A 514 -17.94 -9.44 47.50
CA ASP A 514 -17.59 -8.69 48.70
C ASP A 514 -16.80 -7.42 48.26
N PRO A 515 -17.22 -6.19 48.63
CA PRO A 515 -16.60 -4.95 48.16
C PRO A 515 -15.10 -4.80 48.47
N VAL A 516 -14.56 -5.59 49.40
CA VAL A 516 -13.12 -5.62 49.72
C VAL A 516 -12.29 -6.33 48.64
N ARG A 517 -12.93 -7.05 47.71
CA ARG A 517 -12.29 -7.78 46.60
C ARG A 517 -12.46 -7.12 45.23
N ASP A 518 -13.12 -5.96 45.15
CA ASP A 518 -13.26 -5.21 43.90
C ASP A 518 -11.88 -4.66 43.47
N GLY A 519 -11.38 -5.12 42.32
CA GLY A 519 -10.05 -4.79 41.80
C GLY A 519 -10.11 -4.15 40.41
N VAL A 520 -9.32 -3.10 40.20
CA VAL A 520 -9.03 -2.55 38.86
C VAL A 520 -7.65 -3.04 38.44
N SER A 521 -7.59 -3.84 37.38
CA SER A 521 -6.34 -4.19 36.71
C SER A 521 -6.17 -3.28 35.50
N THR A 522 -5.06 -2.53 35.46
CA THR A 522 -4.69 -1.70 34.32
C THR A 522 -3.59 -2.38 33.53
N GLY A 523 -3.94 -3.00 32.40
CA GLY A 523 -3.00 -3.54 31.42
C GLY A 523 -2.67 -2.53 30.31
N LYS A 524 -1.55 -2.73 29.64
CA LYS A 524 -1.22 -2.10 28.35
C LYS A 524 -1.02 -3.23 27.33
N ASP A 525 -2.06 -3.49 26.55
CA ASP A 525 -2.05 -4.57 25.56
C ASP A 525 -1.46 -4.03 24.24
N MET A 526 -0.46 -4.72 23.68
CA MET A 526 0.17 -4.31 22.42
C MET A 526 -0.69 -4.75 21.24
N GLU A 527 -1.31 -3.79 20.55
CA GLU A 527 -2.17 -4.04 19.39
C GLU A 527 -1.55 -3.46 18.11
N ARG A 528 -1.39 -4.31 17.10
CA ARG A 528 -1.11 -3.88 15.72
C ARG A 528 -2.42 -3.52 15.03
N GLN A 529 -2.47 -2.35 14.43
CA GLN A 529 -3.65 -1.88 13.70
C GLN A 529 -3.23 -1.24 12.39
N THR A 530 -3.87 -1.61 11.29
CA THR A 530 -3.74 -0.87 10.02
C THR A 530 -4.11 0.61 10.23
N LEU A 531 -3.41 1.51 9.54
CA LEU A 531 -3.70 2.95 9.63
C LEU A 531 -5.07 3.31 9.04
N VAL A 532 -5.52 2.52 8.07
CA VAL A 532 -6.73 2.69 7.28
C VAL A 532 -7.29 1.29 7.06
N SER A 533 -8.60 1.08 7.24
CA SER A 533 -9.22 -0.21 6.95
C SER A 533 -9.43 -0.41 5.43
N TYR A 534 -9.63 -1.65 4.99
CA TYR A 534 -10.06 -1.89 3.61
C TYR A 534 -11.41 -1.20 3.30
N SER A 535 -12.30 -1.06 4.30
CA SER A 535 -13.61 -0.43 4.13
C SER A 535 -13.53 1.10 4.06
N ASP A 536 -12.53 1.73 4.70
CA ASP A 536 -12.21 3.15 4.52
C ASP A 536 -11.72 3.45 3.09
N ILE A 537 -11.03 2.49 2.45
CA ILE A 537 -10.57 2.59 1.06
C ILE A 537 -11.71 2.32 0.08
N GLN A 538 -12.61 1.39 0.37
CA GLN A 538 -13.82 1.15 -0.43
C GLN A 538 -14.80 2.35 -0.39
N SER A 539 -14.93 3.00 0.77
CA SER A 539 -15.83 4.14 0.99
C SER A 539 -15.22 5.51 0.68
N LEU A 540 -13.95 5.55 0.26
CA LEU A 540 -13.21 6.80 0.02
C LEU A 540 -13.88 7.65 -1.08
N PRO A 541 -14.20 8.94 -0.85
CA PRO A 541 -14.82 9.78 -1.87
C PRO A 541 -13.94 9.97 -3.10
N ASP A 542 -14.55 10.21 -4.26
CA ASP A 542 -13.81 10.59 -5.46
C ASP A 542 -13.00 11.88 -5.24
N LEU A 543 -11.87 11.99 -5.95
CA LEU A 543 -10.84 13.00 -5.73
C LEU A 543 -10.19 12.96 -4.34
N THR A 544 -10.41 11.93 -3.52
CA THR A 544 -9.69 11.73 -2.26
C THR A 544 -8.76 10.51 -2.36
N CYS A 545 -7.54 10.64 -1.81
CA CYS A 545 -6.55 9.57 -1.77
C CYS A 545 -5.72 9.60 -0.47
N TYR A 546 -5.09 8.46 -0.15
CA TYR A 546 -4.03 8.38 0.85
C TYR A 546 -2.68 8.41 0.14
N VAL A 547 -1.82 9.37 0.47
CA VAL A 547 -0.47 9.49 -0.10
C VAL A 547 0.59 9.06 0.91
N THR A 548 1.48 8.17 0.49
CA THR A 548 2.68 7.79 1.24
C THR A 548 3.91 8.38 0.54
N LEU A 549 4.75 9.06 1.33
CA LEU A 549 6.05 9.57 0.92
C LEU A 549 7.14 8.62 1.45
N PRO A 550 8.28 8.44 0.75
CA PRO A 550 9.36 7.59 1.23
C PRO A 550 10.02 8.12 2.51
N GLY A 551 10.43 7.22 3.41
CA GLY A 551 11.06 7.56 4.68
C GLY A 551 10.07 7.71 5.85
N PRO A 552 10.43 8.47 6.91
CA PRO A 552 9.72 8.46 8.20
C PRO A 552 8.48 9.39 8.24
N TYR A 553 7.94 9.78 7.08
CA TYR A 553 6.82 10.72 7.03
C TYR A 553 5.47 10.01 7.21
N PRO A 554 4.51 10.63 7.91
CA PRO A 554 3.14 10.12 8.00
C PRO A 554 2.53 9.91 6.61
N ALA A 555 1.67 8.88 6.49
CA ALA A 555 0.69 8.82 5.42
C ALA A 555 -0.27 10.01 5.54
N VAL A 556 -0.70 10.57 4.42
CA VAL A 556 -1.54 11.77 4.40
C VAL A 556 -2.82 11.51 3.63
N LYS A 557 -3.98 11.72 4.26
CA LYS A 557 -5.27 11.76 3.56
C LYS A 557 -5.42 13.10 2.85
N LEU A 558 -5.59 13.08 1.54
CA LEU A 558 -5.69 14.26 0.69
C LEU A 558 -7.02 14.28 -0.06
N SER A 559 -7.78 15.36 0.09
CA SER A 559 -8.87 15.70 -0.84
C SER A 559 -8.37 16.69 -1.89
N LEU A 560 -8.31 16.23 -3.13
CA LEU A 560 -7.95 17.01 -4.29
C LEU A 560 -9.16 17.81 -4.78
N LYS A 561 -8.91 18.98 -5.35
CA LYS A 561 -9.93 19.77 -6.07
C LYS A 561 -9.75 19.56 -7.56
N TYR A 562 -10.80 19.17 -8.26
CA TYR A 562 -10.79 19.15 -9.72
C TYR A 562 -10.52 20.56 -10.27
N GLN A 563 -9.67 20.64 -11.29
CA GLN A 563 -9.36 21.89 -11.96
C GLN A 563 -9.83 21.79 -13.42
N THR A 564 -10.86 22.57 -13.78
CA THR A 564 -11.28 22.72 -15.18
C THR A 564 -10.13 23.35 -15.96
N ARG A 565 -9.76 22.73 -17.09
CA ARG A 565 -8.67 23.17 -17.96
C ARG A 565 -9.20 23.66 -19.31
N PRO A 566 -8.57 24.65 -19.95
CA PRO A 566 -8.95 25.08 -21.29
C PRO A 566 -8.72 23.95 -22.29
N LYS A 567 -9.64 23.80 -23.25
CA LYS A 567 -9.47 22.89 -24.39
C LYS A 567 -8.66 23.64 -25.45
N VAL A 568 -7.35 23.45 -25.47
CA VAL A 568 -6.41 24.18 -26.35
C VAL A 568 -6.29 23.57 -27.73
N ALA A 569 -6.57 22.27 -27.86
CA ALA A 569 -6.49 21.52 -29.10
C ALA A 569 -7.69 20.57 -29.26
N PRO A 570 -8.05 20.17 -30.50
CA PRO A 570 -8.92 19.02 -30.70
C PRO A 570 -8.24 17.76 -30.15
N GLU A 571 -9.04 16.89 -29.55
CA GLU A 571 -8.63 15.61 -28.96
C GLU A 571 -7.98 14.71 -30.02
N PHE A 572 -8.69 14.51 -31.13
CA PHE A 572 -8.29 13.69 -32.26
C PHE A 572 -8.67 14.39 -33.58
N ILE A 573 -7.82 14.26 -34.61
CA ILE A 573 -8.15 14.67 -35.99
C ILE A 573 -7.98 13.43 -36.88
N PRO A 574 -9.05 12.83 -37.44
CA PRO A 574 -8.93 11.66 -38.29
C PRO A 574 -7.99 11.89 -39.48
N ARG A 575 -7.05 10.96 -39.69
CA ARG A 575 -6.16 10.93 -40.87
C ARG A 575 -6.85 10.22 -42.03
N ASP A 576 -6.67 10.75 -43.24
CA ASP A 576 -7.03 10.03 -44.46
C ASP A 576 -6.02 8.91 -44.72
N ILE A 577 -6.52 7.70 -44.98
CA ILE A 577 -5.72 6.48 -45.17
C ILE A 577 -6.11 5.89 -46.51
N ASN A 578 -5.11 5.61 -47.36
CA ASN A 578 -5.34 5.12 -48.73
C ASN A 578 -6.28 3.89 -48.73
N PRO A 579 -7.52 4.03 -49.25
CA PRO A 579 -8.53 2.99 -49.13
C PRO A 579 -8.26 1.79 -50.04
N GLU A 580 -7.59 1.99 -51.19
CA GLU A 580 -7.22 0.88 -52.08
C GLU A 580 -6.18 -0.04 -51.43
N MET A 581 -5.18 0.56 -50.79
CA MET A 581 -4.14 -0.18 -50.05
C MET A 581 -4.71 -0.88 -48.82
N GLU A 582 -5.58 -0.21 -48.07
CA GLU A 582 -6.24 -0.79 -46.89
C GLU A 582 -7.18 -1.95 -47.26
N ASN A 583 -7.93 -1.83 -48.36
CA ASN A 583 -8.78 -2.90 -48.89
C ASN A 583 -7.95 -4.10 -49.36
N ARG A 584 -6.89 -3.85 -50.14
CA ARG A 584 -5.98 -4.90 -50.62
C ARG A 584 -5.33 -5.66 -49.46
N LEU A 585 -4.80 -4.93 -48.48
CA LEU A 585 -4.16 -5.56 -47.32
C LEU A 585 -5.17 -6.28 -46.43
N SER A 586 -6.38 -5.73 -46.23
CA SER A 586 -7.42 -6.40 -45.47
C SER A 586 -7.90 -7.69 -46.13
N ALA A 587 -7.97 -7.75 -47.47
CA ALA A 587 -8.25 -8.98 -48.22
C ALA A 587 -7.14 -10.04 -48.04
N VAL A 588 -5.87 -9.62 -48.06
CA VAL A 588 -4.73 -10.50 -47.75
C VAL A 588 -4.84 -11.04 -46.31
N LEU A 589 -5.08 -10.16 -45.33
CA LEU A 589 -5.19 -10.54 -43.93
C LEU A 589 -6.33 -11.54 -43.70
N ALA A 590 -7.50 -11.30 -44.29
CA ALA A 590 -8.64 -12.22 -44.21
C ALA A 590 -8.32 -13.61 -44.81
N ALA A 591 -7.61 -13.65 -45.95
CA ALA A 591 -7.15 -14.90 -46.55
C ALA A 591 -6.14 -15.64 -45.65
N ARG A 592 -5.20 -14.93 -45.01
CA ARG A 592 -4.24 -15.52 -44.05
C ARG A 592 -4.89 -15.98 -42.75
N GLU A 593 -5.90 -15.27 -42.25
CA GLU A 593 -6.70 -15.69 -41.10
C GLU A 593 -7.58 -16.92 -41.42
N ALA A 594 -7.91 -17.17 -42.69
CA ALA A 594 -8.55 -18.41 -43.14
C ALA A 594 -7.54 -19.56 -43.27
N GLU A 595 -6.39 -19.35 -43.93
CA GLU A 595 -5.29 -20.33 -44.00
C GLU A 595 -4.82 -20.75 -42.60
N GLY A 596 -4.64 -19.79 -41.69
CA GLY A 596 -4.21 -20.05 -40.32
C GLY A 596 -5.21 -20.88 -39.52
N ARG A 597 -6.52 -20.65 -39.71
CA ARG A 597 -7.57 -21.47 -39.10
C ARG A 597 -7.59 -22.89 -39.65
N GLN A 598 -7.49 -23.05 -40.98
CA GLN A 598 -7.38 -24.37 -41.61
C GLN A 598 -6.13 -25.15 -41.19
N MET A 599 -5.03 -24.45 -40.90
CA MET A 599 -3.81 -25.05 -40.37
C MET A 599 -3.95 -25.40 -38.87
N ALA A 600 -4.62 -24.58 -38.05
CA ALA A 600 -4.87 -24.89 -36.64
C ALA A 600 -5.71 -26.16 -36.47
N SER A 601 -6.75 -26.36 -37.29
CA SER A 601 -7.55 -27.59 -37.32
C SER A 601 -6.79 -28.85 -37.77
N LEU A 602 -5.52 -28.73 -38.23
CA LEU A 602 -4.64 -29.88 -38.50
C LEU A 602 -3.75 -30.25 -37.30
N PHE A 603 -3.82 -29.48 -36.20
CA PHE A 603 -3.08 -29.72 -34.96
C PHE A 603 -4.00 -29.95 -33.74
N GLU A 604 -5.32 -29.77 -33.89
CA GLU A 604 -6.30 -30.30 -32.94
C GLU A 604 -6.42 -31.82 -33.13
N PRO A 605 -6.41 -32.62 -32.06
CA PRO A 605 -6.58 -34.07 -32.17
C PRO A 605 -8.02 -34.40 -32.58
N ASP A 606 -8.18 -35.29 -33.57
CA ASP A 606 -9.48 -35.77 -34.04
C ASP A 606 -10.30 -36.37 -32.88
N VAL A 607 -11.28 -35.61 -32.36
CA VAL A 607 -12.43 -36.21 -31.68
C VAL A 607 -13.32 -36.76 -32.78
N PRO A 608 -13.55 -38.08 -32.87
CA PRO A 608 -14.21 -38.66 -34.02
C PRO A 608 -15.66 -38.17 -34.14
N GLU A 609 -15.95 -37.41 -35.21
CA GLU A 609 -17.32 -37.07 -35.59
C GLU A 609 -18.11 -38.35 -35.86
N VAL A 610 -19.18 -38.56 -35.08
CA VAL A 610 -20.15 -39.63 -35.34
C VAL A 610 -20.99 -39.22 -36.54
N VAL A 611 -20.61 -39.72 -37.72
CA VAL A 611 -21.36 -39.55 -38.96
C VAL A 611 -22.77 -40.14 -38.79
N SER A 612 -23.78 -39.26 -38.77
CA SER A 612 -25.18 -39.64 -38.99
C SER A 612 -25.62 -39.06 -40.34
N GLY A 613 -25.90 -39.95 -41.29
CA GLY A 613 -26.18 -39.58 -42.67
C GLY A 613 -27.62 -39.09 -42.90
N GLU A 614 -27.71 -37.98 -43.60
CA GLU A 614 -28.69 -37.64 -44.65
C GLU A 614 -30.20 -37.91 -44.42
N ASP A 615 -30.90 -36.79 -44.18
CA ASP A 615 -31.90 -36.20 -45.10
C ASP A 615 -33.43 -36.24 -44.83
N VAL A 616 -33.95 -35.00 -44.81
CA VAL A 616 -35.29 -34.52 -45.25
C VAL A 616 -36.54 -34.93 -44.47
N THR A 617 -37.07 -33.99 -43.68
CA THR A 617 -38.33 -33.28 -44.05
C THR A 617 -38.53 -31.97 -43.25
N GLN A 618 -39.28 -31.04 -43.84
CA GLN A 618 -39.67 -29.75 -43.23
C GLN A 618 -40.88 -29.92 -42.29
N ALA A 619 -40.97 -29.11 -41.22
CA ALA A 619 -42.09 -28.17 -40.95
C ALA A 619 -42.31 -27.85 -39.44
N GLU A 620 -42.60 -26.57 -39.19
CA GLU A 620 -43.47 -26.00 -38.13
C GLU A 620 -43.20 -26.25 -36.62
N GLN A 621 -42.96 -25.13 -35.90
CA GLN A 621 -43.40 -24.96 -34.51
C GLN A 621 -44.93 -24.74 -34.49
N PRO A 622 -45.67 -25.23 -33.48
CA PRO A 622 -45.99 -24.33 -32.37
C PRO A 622 -46.12 -24.94 -30.95
N GLN A 623 -45.88 -24.07 -29.97
CA GLN A 623 -46.32 -23.97 -28.56
C GLN A 623 -47.05 -25.14 -27.83
N GLN A 624 -46.56 -25.41 -26.59
CA GLN A 624 -47.20 -25.84 -25.32
C GLN A 624 -48.74 -26.09 -25.29
N PRO A 625 -49.26 -27.08 -24.49
CA PRO A 625 -49.08 -27.05 -23.01
C PRO A 625 -49.13 -28.37 -22.18
N GLN A 626 -48.63 -28.25 -20.93
CA GLN A 626 -49.01 -28.93 -19.66
C GLN A 626 -49.13 -30.47 -19.54
N GLN A 627 -48.46 -31.03 -18.52
CA GLN A 627 -48.95 -32.17 -17.71
C GLN A 627 -48.43 -32.13 -16.24
N PRO A 628 -49.13 -32.69 -15.24
CA PRO A 628 -48.79 -32.55 -13.81
C PRO A 628 -48.27 -33.83 -13.10
N GLN A 629 -47.43 -33.63 -12.05
CA GLN A 629 -47.24 -34.42 -10.81
C GLN A 629 -47.38 -35.97 -10.84
N GLN A 630 -46.26 -36.72 -10.72
CA GLN A 630 -45.70 -37.34 -9.47
C GLN A 630 -46.13 -38.82 -9.23
N PRO A 631 -45.45 -39.62 -8.37
CA PRO A 631 -44.07 -39.56 -7.84
C PRO A 631 -43.32 -40.95 -7.81
N GLN A 632 -42.10 -40.94 -7.22
CA GLN A 632 -41.35 -42.03 -6.53
C GLN A 632 -40.03 -42.57 -7.16
N GLN A 633 -38.98 -42.52 -6.32
CA GLN A 633 -37.61 -43.10 -6.39
C GLN A 633 -37.65 -44.61 -5.95
N PRO A 634 -36.55 -45.42 -5.85
CA PRO A 634 -35.11 -45.06 -5.85
C PRO A 634 -34.05 -46.00 -6.53
N VAL A 635 -32.92 -45.37 -6.95
CA VAL A 635 -31.50 -45.73 -6.68
C VAL A 635 -30.80 -47.01 -7.26
N SER A 636 -29.56 -46.77 -7.73
CA SER A 636 -28.35 -47.64 -7.84
C SER A 636 -28.09 -48.53 -9.07
N SER A 637 -26.85 -48.43 -9.59
CA SER A 637 -26.10 -49.56 -10.17
C SER A 637 -24.58 -49.30 -10.23
N ALA A 638 -23.81 -50.40 -10.19
CA ALA A 638 -22.35 -50.48 -10.11
C ALA A 638 -21.91 -51.89 -10.59
N ILE A 639 -20.64 -52.27 -10.80
CA ILE A 639 -19.34 -51.60 -10.58
C ILE A 639 -18.27 -52.26 -11.49
N ASN A 640 -17.18 -51.55 -11.85
CA ASN A 640 -15.88 -52.15 -12.30
C ASN A 640 -15.88 -52.98 -13.63
N ASP A 641 -14.77 -53.51 -14.20
CA ASP A 641 -13.32 -53.63 -13.83
C ASP A 641 -12.41 -53.96 -15.06
N LYS A 642 -11.12 -53.51 -15.05
CA LYS A 642 -9.85 -54.24 -15.45
C LYS A 642 -9.67 -54.81 -16.91
N LYS A 643 -8.46 -55.14 -17.47
CA LYS A 643 -7.01 -55.05 -17.09
C LYS A 643 -6.06 -55.37 -18.30
N SER A 644 -4.77 -54.94 -18.22
CA SER A 644 -3.51 -55.70 -18.58
C SER A 644 -3.22 -56.08 -20.06
N ASP A 645 -1.97 -56.33 -20.56
CA ASP A 645 -0.58 -56.25 -20.04
C ASP A 645 0.49 -56.26 -21.18
N SER A 646 1.75 -55.87 -20.88
CA SER A 646 3.04 -56.27 -21.52
C SER A 646 3.32 -56.01 -23.04
N GLY A 647 4.56 -55.85 -23.54
CA GLY A 647 5.92 -55.75 -22.96
C GLY A 647 7.04 -56.04 -24.01
N VAL A 648 8.33 -55.82 -23.65
CA VAL A 648 9.64 -56.28 -24.26
C VAL A 648 10.59 -55.19 -24.81
N ASN A 649 11.78 -55.03 -24.18
CA ASN A 649 13.12 -55.25 -24.81
C ASN A 649 14.29 -55.21 -23.79
N VAL A 650 15.49 -55.68 -24.19
CA VAL A 650 16.70 -55.90 -23.33
C VAL A 650 18.00 -55.35 -24.03
N PRO A 651 19.25 -55.42 -23.49
CA PRO A 651 19.94 -54.21 -22.98
C PRO A 651 21.36 -53.92 -23.55
N ALA A 652 21.94 -52.77 -23.19
CA ALA A 652 23.39 -52.54 -23.06
C ALA A 652 23.66 -51.32 -22.16
N GLY A 653 24.82 -51.24 -21.48
CA GLY A 653 25.05 -50.29 -20.37
C GLY A 653 26.15 -49.24 -20.58
N GLY A 654 26.16 -48.24 -19.70
CA GLY A 654 27.14 -47.15 -19.57
C GLY A 654 26.73 -46.26 -18.39
N ILE A 655 27.70 -45.78 -17.59
CA ILE A 655 27.45 -45.13 -16.28
C ILE A 655 27.67 -43.62 -16.37
N GLU A 656 26.69 -42.83 -15.91
CA GLU A 656 26.93 -41.54 -15.24
C GLU A 656 25.70 -41.17 -14.37
N GLN A 657 25.92 -40.41 -13.28
CA GLN A 657 24.88 -40.07 -12.30
C GLN A 657 24.16 -38.76 -12.66
N GLU A 658 22.89 -38.84 -13.03
CA GLU A 658 22.00 -37.67 -13.10
C GLU A 658 20.96 -37.69 -11.97
N LEU A 659 20.76 -36.54 -11.32
CA LEU A 659 19.59 -36.30 -10.47
C LEU A 659 18.34 -36.26 -11.35
N LYS A 660 17.49 -37.28 -11.26
CA LYS A 660 16.16 -37.25 -11.87
C LYS A 660 15.21 -36.37 -11.05
N MET A 661 14.94 -35.16 -11.54
CA MET A 661 13.66 -34.51 -11.26
C MET A 661 12.54 -35.35 -11.91
N LYS A 662 11.43 -35.56 -11.19
CA LYS A 662 10.22 -36.18 -11.76
C LYS A 662 9.42 -35.11 -12.54
N PRO A 663 8.65 -35.49 -13.58
CA PRO A 663 7.77 -34.55 -14.29
C PRO A 663 6.58 -34.11 -13.42
N GLU A 664 6.16 -32.85 -13.56
CA GLU A 664 4.98 -32.27 -12.88
C GLU A 664 3.67 -32.51 -13.66
N GLU A 665 3.44 -33.74 -14.12
CA GLU A 665 2.18 -34.15 -14.76
C GLU A 665 1.55 -35.31 -13.99
N GLU A 666 0.82 -34.96 -12.93
CA GLU A 666 -0.33 -35.67 -12.30
C GLU A 666 -0.57 -35.09 -10.88
N MET A 667 -1.20 -33.90 -10.83
CA MET A 667 -1.78 -33.34 -9.59
C MET A 667 -3.20 -32.83 -9.87
N GLU A 668 -4.11 -33.74 -10.20
CA GLU A 668 -5.51 -33.52 -9.84
C GLU A 668 -5.62 -33.47 -8.31
N GLN A 669 -6.41 -32.52 -7.78
CA GLN A 669 -6.52 -32.28 -6.35
C GLN A 669 -7.31 -33.40 -5.65
N GLN A 670 -6.63 -34.50 -5.32
CA GLN A 670 -7.16 -35.51 -4.41
C GLN A 670 -7.00 -35.03 -2.95
N LEU A 671 -8.10 -35.07 -2.20
CA LEU A 671 -8.10 -34.76 -0.78
C LEU A 671 -7.27 -35.80 0.00
N PRO A 672 -6.61 -35.43 1.11
CA PRO A 672 -5.84 -36.36 1.93
C PRO A 672 -6.68 -37.57 2.38
N PRO A 673 -6.10 -38.79 2.42
CA PRO A 673 -6.75 -39.96 3.00
C PRO A 673 -7.28 -39.66 4.41
N GLY A 674 -8.54 -40.02 4.65
CA GLY A 674 -9.21 -39.75 5.92
C GLY A 674 -9.90 -38.39 6.02
N ILE A 675 -9.86 -37.53 5.00
CA ILE A 675 -10.68 -36.31 4.90
C ILE A 675 -11.88 -36.52 3.95
N SER A 676 -13.07 -36.04 4.32
CA SER A 676 -14.26 -36.04 3.48
C SER A 676 -14.22 -34.98 2.37
N GLU A 677 -15.09 -35.12 1.36
CA GLU A 677 -15.33 -34.07 0.34
C GLU A 677 -15.77 -32.71 0.95
N SER A 678 -16.25 -32.70 2.21
CA SER A 678 -16.59 -31.48 2.95
C SER A 678 -15.44 -30.89 3.79
N GLY A 679 -14.26 -31.53 3.80
CA GLY A 679 -13.09 -31.07 4.54
C GLY A 679 -13.03 -31.49 6.02
N GLU A 680 -13.87 -32.43 6.46
CA GLU A 680 -13.86 -32.95 7.84
C GLU A 680 -13.01 -34.23 7.92
N VAL A 681 -12.29 -34.43 9.04
CA VAL A 681 -11.49 -35.65 9.26
C VAL A 681 -12.41 -36.78 9.71
N VAL A 682 -12.57 -37.79 8.85
CA VAL A 682 -13.39 -38.99 9.06
C VAL A 682 -12.56 -40.17 9.56
N ASP A 683 -11.28 -40.26 9.16
CA ASP A 683 -10.32 -41.25 9.66
C ASP A 683 -9.01 -40.57 10.06
N MET A 684 -8.83 -40.40 11.37
CA MET A 684 -7.67 -39.75 11.96
C MET A 684 -6.38 -40.54 11.73
N ALA A 685 -6.44 -41.87 11.72
CA ALA A 685 -5.26 -42.72 11.58
C ALA A 685 -4.74 -42.73 10.14
N ALA A 686 -5.65 -42.73 9.16
CA ALA A 686 -5.30 -42.57 7.75
C ALA A 686 -4.65 -41.20 7.48
N TYR A 687 -5.18 -40.13 8.09
CA TYR A 687 -4.66 -38.78 7.93
C TYR A 687 -3.30 -38.58 8.61
N GLU A 688 -3.10 -39.13 9.81
CA GLU A 688 -1.81 -39.08 10.52
C GLU A 688 -0.71 -39.84 9.77
N ALA A 689 -1.02 -41.02 9.21
CA ALA A 689 -0.09 -41.77 8.37
C ALA A 689 0.31 -40.98 7.11
N TRP A 690 -0.68 -40.38 6.43
CA TRP A 690 -0.43 -39.53 5.25
C TRP A 690 0.43 -38.30 5.58
N GLN A 691 0.22 -37.65 6.74
CA GLN A 691 1.07 -36.54 7.17
C GLN A 691 2.51 -36.97 7.47
N GLN A 692 2.72 -38.13 8.10
CA GLN A 692 4.07 -38.65 8.38
C GLN A 692 4.84 -38.98 7.09
N GLU A 693 4.15 -39.50 6.07
CA GLU A 693 4.77 -39.91 4.81
C GLU A 693 5.09 -38.72 3.88
N ASN A 694 4.27 -37.66 3.90
CA ASN A 694 4.43 -36.50 3.01
C ASN A 694 5.13 -35.29 3.65
N HIS A 695 5.13 -35.17 4.98
CA HIS A 695 5.69 -34.02 5.71
C HIS A 695 6.55 -34.38 6.94
N PRO A 696 7.59 -35.22 6.79
CA PRO A 696 8.41 -35.71 7.92
C PRO A 696 9.12 -34.60 8.72
N ASP A 697 9.43 -33.45 8.10
CA ASP A 697 10.15 -32.35 8.76
C ASP A 697 9.31 -31.58 9.78
N ILE A 698 7.97 -31.67 9.74
CA ILE A 698 7.09 -30.92 10.65
C ILE A 698 7.27 -31.39 12.10
N GLN A 699 7.47 -32.69 12.33
CA GLN A 699 7.71 -33.24 13.68
C GLN A 699 9.05 -32.77 14.27
N GLN A 700 10.12 -32.72 13.46
CA GLN A 700 11.41 -32.18 13.89
C GLN A 700 11.35 -30.66 14.18
N GLN A 701 10.55 -29.91 13.41
CA GLN A 701 10.32 -28.49 13.69
C GLN A 701 9.50 -28.26 14.97
N MET A 702 8.54 -29.13 15.29
CA MET A 702 7.83 -29.07 16.57
C MET A 702 8.76 -29.40 17.75
N GLN A 703 9.56 -30.47 17.68
CA GLN A 703 10.54 -30.79 18.73
C GLN A 703 11.56 -29.65 18.95
N ARG A 704 12.09 -29.04 17.89
CA ARG A 704 12.95 -27.85 18.02
C ARG A 704 12.25 -26.65 18.68
N ARG A 705 10.95 -26.45 18.42
CA ARG A 705 10.17 -25.37 19.07
C ARG A 705 9.94 -25.64 20.56
N GLU A 706 9.73 -26.90 20.95
CA GLU A 706 9.63 -27.29 22.36
C GLU A 706 10.96 -27.15 23.09
N GLU A 707 12.08 -27.59 22.51
CA GLU A 707 13.44 -27.42 23.09
C GLU A 707 13.80 -25.95 23.29
N VAL A 708 13.46 -25.07 22.32
CA VAL A 708 13.69 -23.63 22.44
C VAL A 708 12.82 -23.01 23.55
N ASN A 709 11.56 -23.42 23.69
CA ASN A 709 10.69 -22.92 24.76
C ASN A 709 11.14 -23.38 26.16
N ILE A 710 11.69 -24.60 26.30
CA ILE A 710 12.19 -25.11 27.59
C ILE A 710 13.43 -24.33 28.04
N ASN A 711 14.34 -23.97 27.12
CA ASN A 711 15.55 -23.23 27.47
C ASN A 711 15.28 -21.75 27.83
N VAL A 712 14.29 -21.10 27.20
CA VAL A 712 13.92 -19.70 27.52
C VAL A 712 13.36 -19.55 28.95
N HIS A 713 12.76 -20.60 29.52
CA HIS A 713 12.17 -20.55 30.86
C HIS A 713 13.18 -20.69 32.03
N ARG A 714 14.48 -20.90 31.76
CA ARG A 714 15.46 -21.25 32.81
C ARG A 714 16.51 -20.19 33.14
N GLU A 715 16.63 -19.10 32.38
CA GLU A 715 17.63 -18.05 32.59
C GLU A 715 17.01 -16.68 32.91
N ARG A 716 16.55 -16.48 34.15
CA ARG A 716 16.69 -15.22 34.91
C ARG A 716 16.14 -15.33 36.34
N GLY A 717 17.04 -15.43 37.30
CA GLY A 717 16.72 -15.31 38.72
C GLY A 717 17.96 -15.57 39.58
N GLU A 718 18.67 -14.49 39.93
CA GLU A 718 19.77 -14.43 40.93
C GLU A 718 21.02 -15.28 40.52
N ASP A 719 22.26 -14.81 40.59
CA ASP A 719 22.93 -14.09 41.67
C ASP A 719 23.75 -12.88 41.20
N VAL A 720 23.88 -11.87 42.08
CA VAL A 720 24.94 -10.84 42.02
C VAL A 720 25.48 -10.64 43.43
N GLU A 721 26.70 -11.13 43.70
CA GLU A 721 27.56 -10.63 44.77
C GLU A 721 28.96 -10.27 44.23
N PRO A 722 29.68 -9.33 44.88
CA PRO A 722 30.83 -8.65 44.30
C PRO A 722 32.18 -9.20 44.80
N GLY A 723 33.23 -9.14 43.96
CA GLY A 723 34.61 -9.35 44.42
C GLY A 723 35.66 -9.50 43.32
N ASP A 724 36.58 -8.53 43.31
CA ASP A 724 38.04 -8.60 43.06
C ASP A 724 38.65 -9.28 41.80
N ASP A 725 39.57 -8.52 41.19
CA ASP A 725 40.83 -8.86 40.50
C ASP A 725 40.89 -10.13 39.61
N PHE A 726 41.17 -10.02 38.30
CA PHE A 726 42.49 -9.63 37.74
C PHE A 726 42.43 -9.24 36.25
#